data_AF-A0A8T4NSN8-F1
#
_entry.id   AF-A0A8T4NSN8-F1
#
_cell.length_a   1.000
_cell.length_b   1.000
_cell.length_c   1.000
_cell.angle_alpha   90.00
_cell.angle_beta   90.00
_cell.angle_gamma   90.00
#
_symmetry.space_group_name_H-M   'P 1'
#
loop_
_entity.id
_entity.type
_entity.pdbx_description
1 polymer ?
#
loop_
_entity_poly.entity_id
_entity_poly.type
_entity_poly.pdbx_seq_one_letter_code
_entity_poly.pdbx_strand_id
1 'polypeptide(L)'
;MTKKNLEIFLEAYVDGKEVEIVEENNIKPQGHWKNWNNIESELKRIIKQQRKFPTSTYLRENGHASLYQGIKQYHGGIEEVRQKLGYETNKKTVGYWSNWENVENELNQIIKKVKHFPTQSELLQLGKSSLGAAIGKHHGGLLSVKEKMGYDAGKKSGYWKDFGNVKDELEKIIEKTGEFPTQTYLTRNGYASLNSGMRHHGGLTRVRKKLGYKELVKPKGYWQEWKHVEKTLKKMIRELGHFPKSIDFKDSKYSSIPNAIKEFHGGMDKVMERMRYERESTPMGYWKDFDNVSKIISELEEKLQHFPSATEMHNAGYSSLPSAIQKYHGGLHTVAEKLGKKTQLREAGYWTLKRTKEKCLEFMTELGYFPTQQDLKKRYDHYQGLNVGVKKHGGFARLKRLLKITEKKKPSGYWDEKTTLQEAKKIYNDLGYWPKQKELCEMGRNDLVAALSKYIGVAELRKKFGLKVIRVADGHWTEETILNECRNIVNKNGDLPTKSGLGELGRSDLAAQIERNGGYYYFREKLGLSGRKKQYKFWTKENTYAEANKLYEALGHFPTEDELSKHKISTLAEAAREHFGGMRDLRKLVLEAHDDYDEDPQLKDLKYIQDQLKKIKEENDMNLFPGQMTLKKLGYSDLISAIKRYHGGLNAVRESLGEKPVAKNGTWNPDYVLTEVIRIMNENNWEDWPGEKALRKIGYTMIPEAIRKCYGSTQAFREVLDEHVGKGKKLESS
;
A
#
# COMPACT_ATOMS: atom_id res chain seq x y z
N MET A 1 4.42 2.16 44.58
CA MET A 1 3.71 3.17 45.38
C MET A 1 2.49 3.63 44.60
N THR A 2 1.27 3.36 45.08
CA THR A 2 0.03 3.75 44.37
C THR A 2 -0.21 5.26 44.50
N LYS A 3 -1.04 5.85 43.62
CA LYS A 3 -1.37 7.29 43.67
C LYS A 3 -1.92 7.72 45.04
N LYS A 4 -2.69 6.84 45.70
CA LYS A 4 -3.22 7.03 47.05
C LYS A 4 -2.12 7.03 48.13
N ASN A 5 -1.11 6.17 47.98
CA ASN A 5 0.05 6.16 48.90
C ASN A 5 0.93 7.40 48.71
N LEU A 6 0.96 7.98 47.50
CA LEU A 6 1.64 9.24 47.22
C LEU A 6 0.91 10.43 47.86
N GLU A 7 -0.43 10.43 47.84
CA GLU A 7 -1.26 11.47 48.47
C GLU A 7 -1.14 11.45 50.01
N ILE A 8 -1.20 10.26 50.63
CA ILE A 8 -1.01 10.10 52.09
C ILE A 8 0.41 10.49 52.52
N PHE A 9 1.43 10.14 51.72
CA PHE A 9 2.82 10.52 51.97
C PHE A 9 3.01 12.04 51.87
N LEU A 10 2.32 12.70 50.93
CA LEU A 10 2.39 14.15 50.75
C LEU A 10 1.64 14.92 51.85
N GLU A 11 0.52 14.39 52.36
CA GLU A 11 -0.19 14.97 53.51
C GLU A 11 0.64 14.84 54.79
N ALA A 12 1.27 13.69 55.05
CA ALA A 12 2.13 13.49 56.21
C ALA A 12 3.41 14.36 56.19
N TYR A 13 3.96 14.63 54.99
CA TYR A 13 5.15 15.47 54.82
C TYR A 13 4.87 16.96 55.11
N VAL A 14 3.62 17.40 55.00
CA VAL A 14 3.22 18.80 55.30
C VAL A 14 3.11 19.05 56.80
N ASP A 15 2.76 18.03 57.60
CA ASP A 15 2.48 18.18 59.03
C ASP A 15 3.62 17.73 59.97
N GLY A 16 4.74 17.26 59.42
CA GLY A 16 5.96 16.94 60.19
C GLY A 16 5.85 15.78 61.19
N LYS A 17 4.83 14.93 61.06
CA LYS A 17 4.68 13.71 61.88
C LYS A 17 5.29 12.51 61.17
N GLU A 18 6.13 11.75 61.88
CA GLU A 18 6.53 10.41 61.44
C GLU A 18 5.29 9.50 61.40
N VAL A 19 5.00 8.98 60.22
CA VAL A 19 3.95 7.97 60.03
C VAL A 19 4.66 6.62 59.92
N GLU A 20 4.41 5.74 60.87
CA GLU A 20 4.70 4.31 60.70
C GLU A 20 3.96 3.82 59.46
N ILE A 21 4.72 3.46 58.42
CA ILE A 21 4.18 2.75 57.26
C ILE A 21 3.90 1.33 57.74
N VAL A 22 2.71 1.12 58.27
CA VAL A 22 2.16 -0.24 58.39
C VAL A 22 1.91 -0.69 56.96
N GLU A 23 2.79 -1.55 56.44
CA GLU A 23 2.45 -2.35 55.28
C GLU A 23 1.24 -3.20 55.66
N GLU A 24 0.03 -2.75 55.33
CA GLU A 24 -1.09 -3.66 55.16
C GLU A 24 -0.76 -4.57 53.95
N ASN A 25 0.09 -5.55 54.22
CA ASN A 25 0.20 -6.76 53.44
C ASN A 25 -1.16 -7.43 53.53
N ASN A 26 -2.05 -7.04 52.61
CA ASN A 26 -3.35 -7.63 52.35
C ASN A 26 -3.15 -9.03 51.71
N ILE A 27 -2.28 -9.85 52.31
CA ILE A 27 -2.09 -11.25 52.00
C ILE A 27 -3.40 -11.91 52.39
N LYS A 28 -4.27 -12.07 51.40
CA LYS A 28 -5.50 -12.79 51.60
C LYS A 28 -5.15 -14.22 52.04
N PRO A 29 -5.87 -14.78 53.03
CA PRO A 29 -5.52 -16.07 53.62
C PRO A 29 -5.45 -17.16 52.54
N GLN A 30 -4.65 -18.20 52.80
CA GLN A 30 -4.47 -19.30 51.87
C GLN A 30 -5.85 -19.89 51.48
N GLY A 31 -6.14 -19.95 50.18
CA GLY A 31 -7.44 -20.41 49.67
C GLY A 31 -8.51 -19.33 49.48
N HIS A 32 -8.27 -18.06 49.84
CA HIS A 32 -9.22 -16.96 49.63
C HIS A 32 -9.70 -16.86 48.18
N TRP A 33 -8.79 -17.02 47.22
CA TRP A 33 -9.10 -16.96 45.78
C TRP A 33 -9.68 -18.24 45.17
N LYS A 34 -9.77 -19.33 45.94
CA LYS A 34 -10.50 -20.54 45.51
C LYS A 34 -12.01 -20.29 45.53
N ASN A 35 -12.50 -19.41 46.41
CA ASN A 35 -13.92 -19.09 46.53
C ASN A 35 -14.36 -18.12 45.42
N TRP A 36 -15.34 -18.53 44.62
CA TRP A 36 -15.92 -17.73 43.54
C TRP A 36 -16.46 -16.37 44.01
N ASN A 37 -17.13 -16.33 45.17
CA ASN A 37 -17.75 -15.10 45.67
C ASN A 37 -16.73 -13.98 45.94
N ASN A 38 -15.50 -14.35 46.31
CA ASN A 38 -14.41 -13.41 46.53
C ASN A 38 -13.88 -12.84 45.21
N ILE A 39 -13.77 -13.69 44.17
CA ILE A 39 -13.39 -13.27 42.81
C ILE A 39 -14.46 -12.35 42.21
N GLU A 40 -15.73 -12.75 42.31
CA GLU A 40 -16.87 -12.00 41.79
C GLU A 40 -16.99 -10.61 42.43
N SER A 41 -16.90 -10.54 43.77
CA SER A 41 -17.01 -9.27 44.49
C SER A 41 -15.88 -8.30 44.11
N GLU A 42 -14.65 -8.80 44.02
CA GLU A 42 -13.48 -7.99 43.72
C GLU A 42 -13.49 -7.52 42.26
N LEU A 43 -13.89 -8.38 41.32
CA LEU A 43 -14.04 -8.01 39.91
C LEU A 43 -15.19 -7.02 39.71
N LYS A 44 -16.35 -7.18 40.37
CA LYS A 44 -17.45 -6.20 40.30
C LYS A 44 -17.01 -4.83 40.78
N ARG A 45 -16.20 -4.76 41.84
CA ARG A 45 -15.61 -3.51 42.35
C ARG A 45 -14.70 -2.86 41.31
N ILE A 46 -13.80 -3.62 40.69
CA ILE A 46 -12.87 -3.15 39.65
C ILE A 46 -13.65 -2.67 38.41
N ILE A 47 -14.65 -3.44 37.97
CA ILE A 47 -15.50 -3.10 36.83
C ILE A 47 -16.25 -1.79 37.09
N LYS A 48 -16.79 -1.59 38.30
CA LYS A 48 -17.46 -0.35 38.69
C LYS A 48 -16.52 0.87 38.62
N GLN A 49 -15.26 0.70 39.02
CA GLN A 49 -14.27 1.78 39.02
C GLN A 49 -13.84 2.20 37.60
N GLN A 50 -13.58 1.25 36.70
CA GLN A 50 -13.08 1.54 35.35
C GLN A 50 -14.16 1.52 34.24
N ARG A 51 -15.39 1.16 34.59
CA ARG A 51 -16.55 0.98 33.70
C ARG A 51 -16.30 0.00 32.53
N LYS A 52 -15.36 -0.93 32.69
CA LYS A 52 -14.98 -1.96 31.69
C LYS A 52 -14.56 -3.25 32.40
N PHE A 53 -14.68 -4.38 31.70
CA PHE A 53 -14.17 -5.65 32.21
C PHE A 53 -12.62 -5.67 32.16
N PRO A 54 -11.93 -5.95 33.28
CA PRO A 54 -10.47 -5.88 33.35
C PRO A 54 -9.77 -6.91 32.46
N THR A 55 -8.63 -6.53 31.88
CA THR A 55 -7.73 -7.45 31.16
C THR A 55 -6.70 -8.06 32.10
N SER A 56 -6.07 -9.16 31.70
CA SER A 56 -4.98 -9.78 32.47
C SER A 56 -3.80 -8.82 32.70
N THR A 57 -3.48 -7.99 31.69
CA THR A 57 -2.49 -6.90 31.80
C THR A 57 -2.91 -5.86 32.83
N TYR A 58 -4.15 -5.39 32.76
CA TYR A 58 -4.68 -4.39 33.70
C TYR A 58 -4.59 -4.87 35.15
N LEU A 59 -5.01 -6.11 35.44
CA LEU A 59 -4.96 -6.68 36.80
C LEU A 59 -3.52 -6.78 37.32
N ARG A 60 -2.56 -7.13 36.48
CA ARG A 60 -1.14 -7.22 36.87
C ARG A 60 -0.51 -5.86 37.15
N GLU A 61 -0.80 -4.87 36.31
CA GLU A 61 -0.18 -3.54 36.39
C GLU A 61 -0.81 -2.62 37.44
N ASN A 62 -2.06 -2.88 37.85
CA ASN A 62 -2.80 -2.03 38.80
C ASN A 62 -2.95 -2.66 40.20
N GLY A 63 -2.00 -3.51 40.61
CA GLY A 63 -1.95 -4.04 41.98
C GLY A 63 -2.93 -5.17 42.30
N HIS A 64 -3.58 -5.76 41.29
CA HIS A 64 -4.50 -6.91 41.43
C HIS A 64 -3.86 -8.23 40.96
N ALA A 65 -2.54 -8.35 41.10
CA ALA A 65 -1.79 -9.50 40.62
C ALA A 65 -2.19 -10.81 41.33
N SER A 66 -2.49 -10.78 42.63
CA SER A 66 -2.94 -11.95 43.41
C SER A 66 -4.32 -12.45 42.96
N LEU A 67 -5.24 -11.52 42.67
CA LEU A 67 -6.55 -11.82 42.06
C LEU A 67 -6.37 -12.49 40.69
N TYR A 68 -5.50 -11.95 39.83
CA TYR A 68 -5.22 -12.57 38.52
C TYR A 68 -4.65 -13.99 38.65
N GLN A 69 -3.72 -14.23 39.57
CA GLN A 69 -3.19 -15.57 39.80
C GLN A 69 -4.28 -16.54 40.30
N GLY A 70 -5.16 -16.07 41.20
CA GLY A 70 -6.31 -16.85 41.68
C GLY A 70 -7.28 -17.22 40.56
N ILE A 71 -7.61 -16.28 39.67
CA ILE A 71 -8.44 -16.51 38.48
C ILE A 71 -7.80 -17.56 37.57
N LYS A 72 -6.49 -17.45 37.32
CA LYS A 72 -5.74 -18.36 36.46
C LYS A 72 -5.65 -19.77 37.05
N GLN A 73 -5.41 -19.89 38.35
CA GLN A 73 -5.15 -21.16 39.01
C GLN A 73 -6.42 -21.96 39.33
N TYR A 74 -7.53 -21.28 39.66
CA TYR A 74 -8.71 -21.96 40.21
C TYR A 74 -10.00 -21.79 39.38
N HIS A 75 -10.07 -20.83 38.46
CA HIS A 75 -11.34 -20.45 37.80
C HIS A 75 -11.26 -20.43 36.26
N GLY A 76 -10.36 -21.20 35.66
CA GLY A 76 -10.30 -21.39 34.20
C GLY A 76 -9.76 -20.19 33.40
N GLY A 77 -9.33 -19.12 34.10
CA GLY A 77 -8.78 -17.92 33.49
C GLY A 77 -9.81 -16.81 33.23
N ILE A 78 -9.29 -15.63 32.85
CA ILE A 78 -10.07 -14.38 32.85
C ILE A 78 -11.28 -14.38 31.90
N GLU A 79 -11.22 -15.15 30.80
CA GLU A 79 -12.31 -15.25 29.83
C GLU A 79 -13.47 -16.15 30.32
N GLU A 80 -13.17 -17.18 31.11
CA GLU A 80 -14.20 -18.07 31.68
C GLU A 80 -14.93 -17.38 32.83
N VAL A 81 -14.18 -16.62 33.64
CA VAL A 81 -14.74 -15.74 34.67
C VAL A 81 -15.58 -14.61 34.07
N ARG A 82 -15.17 -14.06 32.91
CA ARG A 82 -15.93 -13.07 32.15
C ARG A 82 -17.28 -13.62 31.69
N GLN A 83 -17.30 -14.86 31.18
CA GLN A 83 -18.53 -15.54 30.77
C GLN A 83 -19.45 -15.83 31.97
N LYS A 84 -18.90 -16.31 33.10
CA LYS A 84 -19.66 -16.54 34.34
C LYS A 84 -20.30 -15.26 34.92
N LEU A 85 -19.69 -14.10 34.68
CA LEU A 85 -20.22 -12.79 35.08
C LEU A 85 -21.18 -12.16 34.05
N GLY A 86 -21.50 -12.88 32.96
CA GLY A 86 -22.43 -12.41 31.94
C GLY A 86 -21.87 -11.37 30.97
N TYR A 87 -20.55 -11.23 30.86
CA TYR A 87 -19.90 -10.32 29.92
C TYR A 87 -19.49 -11.02 28.61
N GLU A 88 -19.58 -10.31 27.48
CA GLU A 88 -19.21 -10.83 26.15
C GLU A 88 -17.70 -11.18 26.06
N THR A 89 -17.38 -12.39 25.60
CA THR A 89 -16.01 -12.93 25.47
C THR A 89 -15.29 -12.45 24.19
N ASN A 90 -13.97 -12.25 24.26
CA ASN A 90 -13.17 -11.84 23.10
C ASN A 90 -12.81 -13.00 22.15
N LYS A 91 -13.00 -14.26 22.57
CA LYS A 91 -12.83 -15.43 21.71
C LYS A 91 -14.08 -15.62 20.86
N LYS A 92 -14.00 -15.21 19.60
CA LYS A 92 -14.98 -15.62 18.58
C LYS A 92 -14.86 -17.13 18.38
N THR A 93 -15.99 -17.85 18.40
CA THR A 93 -16.04 -19.32 18.30
C THR A 93 -15.44 -19.83 16.99
N VAL A 94 -15.03 -21.10 16.96
CA VAL A 94 -14.59 -21.76 15.73
C VAL A 94 -15.71 -21.68 14.70
N GLY A 95 -15.41 -21.17 13.50
CA GLY A 95 -16.40 -20.95 12.44
C GLY A 95 -17.08 -19.57 12.42
N TYR A 96 -16.87 -18.72 13.44
CA TYR A 96 -17.44 -17.36 13.48
C TYR A 96 -17.07 -16.55 12.23
N TRP A 97 -15.80 -16.60 11.84
CA TRP A 97 -15.24 -15.84 10.72
C TRP A 97 -15.54 -16.44 9.34
N SER A 98 -15.93 -17.70 9.26
CA SER A 98 -16.40 -18.32 8.00
C SER A 98 -17.86 -17.99 7.71
N ASN A 99 -18.65 -17.59 8.71
CA ASN A 99 -20.02 -17.12 8.49
C ASN A 99 -20.02 -15.70 7.91
N TRP A 100 -20.70 -15.53 6.78
CA TRP A 100 -20.86 -14.26 6.08
C TRP A 100 -21.52 -13.17 6.95
N GLU A 101 -22.61 -13.49 7.65
CA GLU A 101 -23.39 -12.52 8.44
C GLU A 101 -22.54 -11.87 9.54
N ASN A 102 -21.63 -12.64 10.14
CA ASN A 102 -20.72 -12.16 11.17
C ASN A 102 -19.67 -11.18 10.61
N VAL A 103 -19.16 -11.46 9.40
CA VAL A 103 -18.20 -10.59 8.71
C VAL A 103 -18.88 -9.30 8.25
N GLU A 104 -20.08 -9.42 7.68
CA GLU A 104 -20.92 -8.29 7.27
C GLU A 104 -21.25 -7.37 8.46
N ASN A 105 -21.67 -7.93 9.60
CA ASN A 105 -21.99 -7.17 10.80
C ASN A 105 -20.76 -6.42 11.38
N GLU A 106 -19.60 -7.07 11.46
CA GLU A 106 -18.37 -6.42 11.93
C GLU A 106 -17.91 -5.32 10.97
N LEU A 107 -18.02 -5.53 9.66
CA LEU A 107 -17.71 -4.50 8.66
C LEU A 107 -18.69 -3.33 8.71
N ASN A 108 -19.99 -3.57 8.85
CA ASN A 108 -21.00 -2.51 8.98
C ASN A 108 -20.75 -1.61 10.19
N GLN A 109 -20.34 -2.18 11.33
CA GLN A 109 -19.95 -1.40 12.50
C GLN A 109 -18.72 -0.50 12.24
N ILE A 110 -17.76 -0.99 11.45
CA ILE A 110 -16.56 -0.24 11.08
C ILE A 110 -16.93 0.86 10.08
N ILE A 111 -17.68 0.53 9.03
CA ILE A 111 -18.15 1.48 8.02
C ILE A 111 -18.93 2.63 8.67
N LYS A 112 -19.78 2.35 9.66
CA LYS A 112 -20.49 3.39 10.42
C LYS A 112 -19.53 4.36 11.14
N LYS A 113 -18.37 3.89 11.59
CA LYS A 113 -17.35 4.71 12.26
C LYS A 113 -16.50 5.52 11.28
N VAL A 114 -16.03 4.89 10.20
CA VAL A 114 -15.11 5.53 9.23
C VAL A 114 -15.84 6.24 8.08
N LYS A 115 -17.15 6.04 7.93
CA LYS A 115 -18.03 6.58 6.88
C LYS A 115 -17.64 6.20 5.43
N HIS A 116 -16.81 5.18 5.25
CA HIS A 116 -16.49 4.58 3.95
C HIS A 116 -16.17 3.08 4.13
N PHE A 117 -16.05 2.35 3.02
CA PHE A 117 -15.60 0.96 3.08
C PHE A 117 -14.13 0.91 3.54
N PRO A 118 -13.78 0.19 4.62
CA PRO A 118 -12.43 0.20 5.17
C PRO A 118 -11.43 -0.53 4.26
N THR A 119 -10.19 -0.06 4.23
CA THR A 119 -9.05 -0.70 3.60
C THR A 119 -8.37 -1.70 4.54
N GLN A 120 -7.52 -2.58 4.00
CA GLN A 120 -6.76 -3.54 4.82
C GLN A 120 -5.87 -2.83 5.86
N SER A 121 -5.30 -1.67 5.51
CA SER A 121 -4.48 -0.87 6.42
C SER A 121 -5.30 -0.25 7.54
N GLU A 122 -6.52 0.21 7.25
CA GLU A 122 -7.42 0.77 8.26
C GLU A 122 -7.94 -0.30 9.20
N LEU A 123 -8.25 -1.50 8.70
CA LEU A 123 -8.58 -2.65 9.55
C LEU A 123 -7.42 -2.98 10.50
N LEU A 124 -6.17 -2.89 10.04
CA LEU A 124 -4.99 -3.10 10.89
C LEU A 124 -4.84 -2.01 11.96
N GLN A 125 -4.96 -0.74 11.56
CA GLN A 125 -4.86 0.41 12.48
C GLN A 125 -5.96 0.41 13.54
N LEU A 126 -7.15 -0.11 13.22
CA LEU A 126 -8.27 -0.27 14.14
C LEU A 126 -8.15 -1.52 15.04
N GLY A 127 -7.05 -2.28 14.94
CA GLY A 127 -6.84 -3.52 15.71
C GLY A 127 -7.75 -4.68 15.25
N LYS A 128 -8.32 -4.59 14.05
CA LYS A 128 -9.23 -5.58 13.44
C LYS A 128 -8.48 -6.49 12.45
N SER A 129 -7.23 -6.84 12.77
CA SER A 129 -6.37 -7.70 11.94
C SER A 129 -6.96 -9.10 11.72
N SER A 130 -7.64 -9.68 12.72
CA SER A 130 -8.31 -10.98 12.59
C SER A 130 -9.45 -10.96 11.57
N LEU A 131 -10.22 -9.87 11.51
CA LEU A 131 -11.27 -9.67 10.50
C LEU A 131 -10.65 -9.55 9.10
N GLY A 132 -9.59 -8.74 8.96
CA GLY A 132 -8.87 -8.60 7.69
C GLY A 132 -8.27 -9.92 7.19
N ALA A 133 -7.74 -10.75 8.09
CA ALA A 133 -7.23 -12.08 7.75
C ALA A 133 -8.36 -13.06 7.38
N ALA A 134 -9.47 -13.03 8.12
CA ALA A 134 -10.65 -13.85 7.85
C ALA A 134 -11.27 -13.57 6.47
N ILE A 135 -11.41 -12.29 6.12
CA ILE A 135 -11.91 -11.83 4.81
C ILE A 135 -11.06 -12.43 3.67
N GLY A 136 -9.73 -12.39 3.82
CA GLY A 136 -8.80 -12.98 2.84
C GLY A 136 -8.91 -14.50 2.74
N LYS A 137 -9.03 -15.18 3.89
CA LYS A 137 -9.02 -16.65 3.95
C LYS A 137 -10.34 -17.30 3.53
N HIS A 138 -11.47 -16.71 3.89
CA HIS A 138 -12.79 -17.36 3.77
C HIS A 138 -13.74 -16.67 2.78
N HIS A 139 -13.52 -15.40 2.42
CA HIS A 139 -14.51 -14.60 1.68
C HIS A 139 -13.96 -13.99 0.38
N GLY A 140 -12.89 -14.56 -0.19
CA GLY A 140 -12.34 -14.13 -1.49
C GLY A 140 -11.58 -12.81 -1.45
N GLY A 141 -11.34 -12.25 -0.26
CA GLY A 141 -10.63 -10.99 -0.08
C GLY A 141 -11.54 -9.76 -0.06
N LEU A 142 -10.93 -8.62 0.30
CA LEU A 142 -11.65 -7.41 0.64
C LEU A 142 -12.43 -6.82 -0.55
N LEU A 143 -11.96 -7.04 -1.79
CA LEU A 143 -12.67 -6.64 -3.00
C LEU A 143 -13.95 -7.46 -3.20
N SER A 144 -13.90 -8.78 -3.07
CA SER A 144 -15.08 -9.65 -3.20
C SER A 144 -16.12 -9.35 -2.12
N VAL A 145 -15.68 -9.07 -0.89
CA VAL A 145 -16.58 -8.63 0.19
C VAL A 145 -17.19 -7.26 -0.10
N LYS A 146 -16.40 -6.33 -0.68
CA LYS A 146 -16.88 -5.00 -1.10
C LYS A 146 -17.97 -5.11 -2.18
N GLU A 147 -17.76 -5.94 -3.20
CA GLU A 147 -18.76 -6.26 -4.23
C GLU A 147 -20.03 -6.86 -3.61
N LYS A 148 -19.85 -7.85 -2.72
CA LYS A 148 -20.96 -8.56 -2.07
C LYS A 148 -21.79 -7.67 -1.14
N MET A 149 -21.20 -6.64 -0.55
CA MET A 149 -21.91 -5.62 0.25
C MET A 149 -22.49 -4.47 -0.59
N GLY A 150 -22.46 -4.57 -1.93
CA GLY A 150 -23.04 -3.56 -2.82
C GLY A 150 -22.23 -2.27 -2.93
N TYR A 151 -20.96 -2.27 -2.51
CA TYR A 151 -20.06 -1.13 -2.69
C TYR A 151 -19.30 -1.27 -4.01
N ASP A 152 -19.05 -0.15 -4.69
CA ASP A 152 -18.28 -0.13 -5.94
C ASP A 152 -16.84 -0.65 -5.70
N ALA A 153 -16.60 -1.89 -6.10
CA ALA A 153 -15.30 -2.51 -5.97
C ALA A 153 -14.40 -2.04 -7.11
N GLY A 154 -13.26 -1.47 -6.74
CA GLY A 154 -12.26 -1.06 -7.71
C GLY A 154 -11.92 -2.22 -8.64
N LYS A 155 -11.69 -1.90 -9.92
CA LYS A 155 -11.42 -2.89 -10.96
C LYS A 155 -10.22 -3.79 -10.60
N LYS A 156 -10.32 -5.08 -10.91
CA LYS A 156 -9.31 -6.11 -10.58
C LYS A 156 -7.91 -5.76 -11.12
N SER A 157 -6.88 -6.28 -10.46
CA SER A 157 -5.48 -6.13 -10.89
C SER A 157 -5.32 -6.61 -12.34
N GLY A 158 -4.81 -5.74 -13.23
CA GLY A 158 -4.66 -6.02 -14.65
C GLY A 158 -5.77 -5.46 -15.55
N TYR A 159 -6.93 -5.06 -15.01
CA TYR A 159 -8.05 -4.50 -15.80
C TYR A 159 -7.61 -3.35 -16.71
N TRP A 160 -6.81 -2.43 -16.17
CA TRP A 160 -6.34 -1.26 -16.90
C TRP A 160 -5.19 -1.53 -17.89
N LYS A 161 -4.60 -2.73 -17.88
CA LYS A 161 -3.57 -3.12 -18.86
C LYS A 161 -4.19 -3.47 -20.21
N ASP A 162 -5.47 -3.83 -20.23
CA ASP A 162 -6.23 -4.02 -21.45
C ASP A 162 -6.68 -2.65 -22.01
N PHE A 163 -6.41 -2.40 -23.28
CA PHE A 163 -6.83 -1.16 -23.93
C PHE A 163 -8.35 -1.11 -24.15
N GLY A 164 -9.02 -2.25 -24.34
CA GLY A 164 -10.48 -2.33 -24.49
C GLY A 164 -11.19 -1.78 -23.26
N ASN A 165 -10.77 -2.21 -22.07
CA ASN A 165 -11.32 -1.72 -20.81
C ASN A 165 -11.09 -0.21 -20.60
N VAL A 166 -9.93 0.31 -21.03
CA VAL A 166 -9.65 1.75 -20.97
C VAL A 166 -10.53 2.52 -21.95
N LYS A 167 -10.75 1.98 -23.15
CA LYS A 167 -11.64 2.54 -24.17
C LYS A 167 -13.08 2.61 -23.66
N ASP A 168 -13.65 1.52 -23.16
CA ASP A 168 -15.05 1.46 -22.72
C ASP A 168 -15.35 2.44 -21.58
N GLU A 169 -14.43 2.56 -20.60
CA GLU A 169 -14.58 3.51 -19.49
C GLU A 169 -14.45 4.96 -19.95
N LEU A 170 -13.61 5.24 -20.97
CA LEU A 170 -13.54 6.56 -21.59
C LEU A 170 -14.79 6.87 -22.42
N GLU A 171 -15.33 5.92 -23.16
CA GLU A 171 -16.53 6.10 -23.98
C GLU A 171 -17.74 6.46 -23.12
N LYS A 172 -17.94 5.82 -21.95
CA LYS A 172 -18.98 6.21 -20.99
C LYS A 172 -18.84 7.65 -20.51
N ILE A 173 -17.61 8.10 -20.25
CA ILE A 173 -17.36 9.48 -19.84
C ILE A 173 -17.65 10.43 -21.01
N ILE A 174 -17.21 10.08 -22.21
CA ILE A 174 -17.41 10.89 -23.42
C ILE A 174 -18.90 10.98 -23.77
N GLU A 175 -19.66 9.90 -23.64
CA GLU A 175 -21.11 9.89 -23.82
C GLU A 175 -21.80 10.84 -22.83
N LYS A 176 -21.33 10.85 -21.57
CA LYS A 176 -21.85 11.75 -20.54
C LYS A 176 -21.44 13.22 -20.74
N THR A 177 -20.22 13.49 -21.21
CA THR A 177 -19.67 14.86 -21.29
C THR A 177 -19.73 15.48 -22.67
N GLY A 178 -19.97 14.70 -23.73
CA GLY A 178 -19.90 15.12 -25.13
C GLY A 178 -18.48 15.46 -25.64
N GLU A 179 -17.50 15.62 -24.75
CA GLU A 179 -16.10 15.92 -25.06
C GLU A 179 -15.14 14.85 -24.50
N PHE A 180 -14.00 14.66 -25.17
CA PHE A 180 -12.91 13.81 -24.66
C PHE A 180 -12.33 14.38 -23.37
N PRO A 181 -12.33 13.62 -22.26
CA PRO A 181 -12.02 14.16 -20.93
C PRO A 181 -10.56 14.62 -20.81
N THR A 182 -10.34 15.69 -20.04
CA THR A 182 -9.00 16.18 -19.70
C THR A 182 -8.46 15.47 -18.45
N GLN A 183 -7.14 15.51 -18.24
CA GLN A 183 -6.54 14.90 -17.06
C GLN A 183 -7.02 15.54 -15.74
N THR A 184 -7.27 16.85 -15.77
CA THR A 184 -7.85 17.60 -14.65
C THR A 184 -9.29 17.15 -14.38
N TYR A 185 -10.10 16.99 -15.43
CA TYR A 185 -11.48 16.52 -15.31
C TYR A 185 -11.53 15.12 -14.67
N LEU A 186 -10.71 14.19 -15.16
CA LEU A 186 -10.66 12.82 -14.62
C LEU A 186 -10.28 12.79 -13.14
N THR A 187 -9.31 13.61 -12.74
CA THR A 187 -8.85 13.67 -11.35
C THR A 187 -9.93 14.26 -10.43
N ARG A 188 -10.56 15.37 -10.83
CA ARG A 188 -11.58 16.07 -10.00
C ARG A 188 -12.88 15.29 -9.86
N ASN A 189 -13.21 14.44 -10.83
CA ASN A 189 -14.44 13.65 -10.85
C ASN A 189 -14.23 12.19 -10.42
N GLY A 190 -13.13 11.87 -9.72
CA GLY A 190 -12.92 10.55 -9.11
C GLY A 190 -12.39 9.45 -10.05
N TYR A 191 -12.10 9.76 -11.32
CA TYR A 191 -11.55 8.82 -12.30
C TYR A 191 -10.02 8.67 -12.23
N ALA A 192 -9.44 8.74 -11.03
CA ALA A 192 -7.99 8.67 -10.82
C ALA A 192 -7.39 7.31 -11.24
N SER A 193 -8.16 6.23 -11.09
CA SER A 193 -7.78 4.88 -11.52
C SER A 193 -7.69 4.75 -13.03
N LEU A 194 -8.65 5.32 -13.77
CA LEU A 194 -8.62 5.39 -15.23
C LEU A 194 -7.44 6.26 -15.72
N ASN A 195 -7.20 7.39 -15.05
CA ASN A 195 -6.06 8.25 -15.34
C ASN A 195 -4.72 7.51 -15.18
N SER A 196 -4.59 6.69 -14.14
CA SER A 196 -3.42 5.83 -13.91
C SER A 196 -3.35 4.71 -14.95
N GLY A 197 -4.49 4.09 -15.28
CA GLY A 197 -4.61 3.03 -16.27
C GLY A 197 -4.14 3.44 -17.65
N MET A 198 -4.52 4.63 -18.11
CA MET A 198 -4.05 5.18 -19.38
C MET A 198 -2.53 5.34 -19.47
N ARG A 199 -1.79 5.42 -18.35
CA ARG A 199 -0.32 5.49 -18.37
C ARG A 199 0.30 4.22 -18.94
N HIS A 200 -0.30 3.05 -18.73
CA HIS A 200 0.13 1.79 -19.36
C HIS A 200 0.02 1.84 -20.89
N HIS A 201 -0.83 2.72 -21.42
CA HIS A 201 -1.10 2.89 -22.85
C HIS A 201 -0.43 4.13 -23.43
N GLY A 202 0.53 4.71 -22.72
CA GLY A 202 1.29 5.88 -23.17
C GLY A 202 0.63 7.24 -22.86
N GLY A 203 -0.32 7.26 -21.93
CA GLY A 203 -0.94 8.47 -21.40
C GLY A 203 -2.08 9.03 -22.26
N LEU A 204 -2.76 10.04 -21.73
CA LEU A 204 -4.00 10.62 -22.29
C LEU A 204 -3.84 11.00 -23.77
N THR A 205 -2.71 11.58 -24.16
CA THR A 205 -2.45 12.02 -25.54
C THR A 205 -2.42 10.85 -26.53
N ARG A 206 -1.72 9.75 -26.21
CA ARG A 206 -1.63 8.58 -27.08
C ARG A 206 -2.95 7.81 -27.11
N VAL A 207 -3.63 7.69 -25.97
CA VAL A 207 -4.95 7.06 -25.87
C VAL A 207 -5.97 7.83 -26.72
N ARG A 208 -6.00 9.16 -26.62
CA ARG A 208 -6.84 10.04 -27.45
C ARG A 208 -6.60 9.84 -28.94
N LYS A 209 -5.33 9.75 -29.36
CA LYS A 209 -4.95 9.48 -30.75
C LYS A 209 -5.39 8.08 -31.22
N LYS A 210 -5.22 7.04 -30.39
CA LYS A 210 -5.69 5.68 -30.69
C LYS A 210 -7.20 5.60 -30.87
N LEU A 211 -7.96 6.46 -30.18
CA LEU A 211 -9.42 6.56 -30.29
C LEU A 211 -9.89 7.50 -31.42
N GLY A 212 -8.98 8.01 -32.26
CA GLY A 212 -9.33 8.84 -33.41
C GLY A 212 -9.71 10.29 -33.09
N TYR A 213 -9.52 10.75 -31.84
CA TYR A 213 -9.84 12.12 -31.44
C TYR A 213 -8.70 13.10 -31.80
N LYS A 214 -9.06 14.28 -32.29
CA LYS A 214 -8.11 15.36 -32.69
C LYS A 214 -7.19 15.77 -31.53
N GLU A 215 -5.89 15.96 -31.79
CA GLU A 215 -4.87 16.30 -30.78
C GLU A 215 -5.18 17.59 -30.00
N LEU A 216 -4.85 17.57 -28.71
CA LEU A 216 -5.11 18.63 -27.73
C LEU A 216 -3.93 19.62 -27.67
N VAL A 217 -2.71 19.13 -27.91
CA VAL A 217 -1.49 19.93 -28.04
C VAL A 217 -1.41 20.42 -29.49
N LYS A 218 -1.44 21.74 -29.66
CA LYS A 218 -1.29 22.35 -30.98
C LYS A 218 0.18 22.29 -31.43
N PRO A 219 0.46 22.07 -32.72
CA PRO A 219 1.83 21.99 -33.22
C PRO A 219 2.62 23.26 -32.90
N LYS A 220 3.95 23.12 -32.79
CA LYS A 220 4.86 24.25 -32.54
C LYS A 220 4.65 25.32 -33.61
N GLY A 221 4.35 26.56 -33.20
CA GLY A 221 4.04 27.67 -34.12
C GLY A 221 2.54 27.94 -34.33
N TYR A 222 1.63 27.04 -33.94
CA TYR A 222 0.18 27.22 -34.15
C TYR A 222 -0.37 28.53 -33.57
N TRP A 223 0.12 28.95 -32.40
CA TRP A 223 -0.30 30.21 -31.74
C TRP A 223 0.44 31.46 -32.25
N GLN A 224 1.44 31.31 -33.10
CA GLN A 224 2.10 32.46 -33.76
C GLN A 224 1.17 33.06 -34.84
N GLU A 225 0.31 32.24 -35.45
CA GLU A 225 -0.67 32.69 -36.41
C GLU A 225 -1.86 33.40 -35.74
N TRP A 226 -2.05 34.68 -36.07
CA TRP A 226 -3.13 35.52 -35.53
C TRP A 226 -4.53 34.88 -35.67
N LYS A 227 -4.81 34.25 -36.82
CA LYS A 227 -6.08 33.57 -37.12
C LYS A 227 -6.49 32.56 -36.05
N HIS A 228 -5.53 31.85 -35.47
CA HIS A 228 -5.80 30.82 -34.46
C HIS A 228 -6.08 31.42 -33.08
N VAL A 229 -5.37 32.50 -32.73
CA VAL A 229 -5.60 33.26 -31.50
C VAL A 229 -6.98 33.93 -31.56
N GLU A 230 -7.27 34.66 -32.65
CA GLU A 230 -8.53 35.36 -32.87
C GLU A 230 -9.75 34.41 -32.81
N LYS A 231 -9.68 33.29 -33.53
CA LYS A 231 -10.77 32.28 -33.53
C LYS A 231 -11.05 31.73 -32.13
N THR A 232 -10.00 31.51 -31.34
CA THR A 232 -10.13 30.94 -30.00
C THR A 232 -10.68 31.96 -29.02
N LEU A 233 -10.20 33.21 -29.05
CA LEU A 233 -10.72 34.28 -28.22
C LEU A 233 -12.17 34.62 -28.57
N LYS A 234 -12.55 34.69 -29.86
CA LYS A 234 -13.96 34.87 -30.27
C LYS A 234 -14.88 33.75 -29.77
N LYS A 235 -14.37 32.52 -29.64
CA LYS A 235 -15.12 31.42 -29.05
C LYS A 235 -15.27 31.62 -27.53
N MET A 236 -14.19 31.91 -26.83
CA MET A 236 -14.23 32.15 -25.37
C MET A 236 -15.11 33.35 -25.01
N ILE A 237 -15.07 34.44 -25.77
CA ILE A 237 -15.94 35.60 -25.58
C ILE A 237 -17.42 35.20 -25.67
N ARG A 238 -17.79 34.37 -26.65
CA ARG A 238 -19.17 33.87 -26.79
C ARG A 238 -19.59 32.96 -25.62
N GLU A 239 -18.67 32.18 -25.07
CA GLU A 239 -18.94 31.26 -23.95
C GLU A 239 -18.99 31.97 -22.60
N LEU A 240 -18.14 32.98 -22.39
CA LEU A 240 -17.98 33.69 -21.11
C LEU A 240 -18.86 34.95 -21.02
N GLY A 241 -19.29 35.50 -22.15
CA GLY A 241 -19.98 36.78 -22.21
C GLY A 241 -19.08 38.01 -21.99
N HIS A 242 -17.79 37.81 -21.74
CA HIS A 242 -16.80 38.88 -21.57
C HIS A 242 -15.44 38.49 -22.17
N PHE A 243 -14.53 39.46 -22.32
CA PHE A 243 -13.17 39.16 -22.77
C PHE A 243 -12.43 38.28 -21.73
N PRO A 244 -11.73 37.21 -22.15
CA PRO A 244 -11.06 36.29 -21.21
C PRO A 244 -10.00 36.98 -20.32
N LYS A 245 -10.08 36.74 -19.01
CA LYS A 245 -9.16 37.19 -17.97
C LYS A 245 -8.16 36.07 -17.61
N SER A 246 -7.11 36.41 -16.85
CA SER A 246 -6.06 35.46 -16.44
C SER A 246 -6.60 34.18 -15.77
N ILE A 247 -7.70 34.28 -15.03
CA ILE A 247 -8.35 33.13 -14.38
C ILE A 247 -9.00 32.17 -15.40
N ASP A 248 -9.50 32.68 -16.51
CA ASP A 248 -10.24 31.92 -17.53
C ASP A 248 -9.32 31.04 -18.38
N PHE A 249 -8.01 31.33 -18.38
CA PHE A 249 -6.99 30.52 -19.05
C PHE A 249 -6.39 29.42 -18.17
N LYS A 250 -6.83 29.30 -16.90
CA LYS A 250 -6.30 28.25 -16.00
C LYS A 250 -6.73 26.84 -16.38
N ASP A 251 -7.72 26.68 -17.28
CA ASP A 251 -8.02 25.38 -17.85
C ASP A 251 -6.92 24.95 -18.84
N SER A 252 -6.55 23.67 -18.74
CA SER A 252 -5.57 22.97 -19.56
C SER A 252 -5.78 23.10 -21.09
N LYS A 253 -7.00 23.42 -21.52
CA LYS A 253 -7.37 23.64 -22.93
C LYS A 253 -6.80 24.94 -23.50
N TYR A 254 -6.61 25.97 -22.65
CA TYR A 254 -6.21 27.32 -23.07
C TYR A 254 -4.96 27.84 -22.37
N SER A 255 -4.35 27.05 -21.47
CA SER A 255 -3.21 27.47 -20.65
C SER A 255 -1.97 27.88 -21.44
N SER A 256 -1.83 27.47 -22.70
CA SER A 256 -0.71 27.86 -23.57
C SER A 256 -0.91 29.18 -24.31
N ILE A 257 -2.16 29.68 -24.41
CA ILE A 257 -2.50 30.89 -25.18
C ILE A 257 -1.92 32.18 -24.55
N PRO A 258 -1.99 32.41 -23.23
CA PRO A 258 -1.48 33.66 -22.63
C PRO A 258 -0.01 33.92 -22.92
N ASN A 259 0.82 32.87 -22.85
CA ASN A 259 2.25 33.00 -23.16
C ASN A 259 2.48 33.35 -24.63
N ALA A 260 1.75 32.71 -25.55
CA ALA A 260 1.86 33.02 -26.98
C ALA A 260 1.37 34.44 -27.32
N ILE A 261 0.31 34.91 -26.67
CA ILE A 261 -0.16 36.30 -26.81
C ILE A 261 0.91 37.29 -26.37
N LYS A 262 1.57 37.01 -25.24
CA LYS A 262 2.67 37.84 -24.72
C LYS A 262 3.88 37.84 -25.66
N GLU A 263 4.32 36.67 -26.12
CA GLU A 263 5.55 36.52 -26.93
C GLU A 263 5.39 36.98 -28.38
N PHE A 264 4.26 36.67 -29.03
CA PHE A 264 4.09 36.86 -30.48
C PHE A 264 3.09 37.94 -30.88
N HIS A 265 2.15 38.30 -29.99
CA HIS A 265 1.07 39.25 -30.30
C HIS A 265 1.09 40.52 -29.45
N GLY A 266 2.18 40.73 -28.71
CA GLY A 266 2.46 41.98 -28.00
C GLY A 266 1.58 42.23 -26.77
N GLY A 267 1.02 41.17 -26.19
CA GLY A 267 0.23 41.22 -24.95
C GLY A 267 -1.27 41.41 -25.17
N MET A 268 -2.03 41.19 -24.08
CA MET A 268 -3.49 41.10 -24.15
C MET A 268 -4.16 42.41 -24.59
N ASP A 269 -3.57 43.56 -24.27
CA ASP A 269 -4.06 44.88 -24.69
C ASP A 269 -4.04 45.07 -26.21
N LYS A 270 -2.91 44.73 -26.86
CA LYS A 270 -2.80 44.80 -28.33
C LYS A 270 -3.73 43.81 -29.03
N VAL A 271 -3.96 42.66 -28.42
CA VAL A 271 -4.91 41.66 -28.94
C VAL A 271 -6.35 42.18 -28.85
N MET A 272 -6.75 42.82 -27.75
CA MET A 272 -8.08 43.45 -27.61
C MET A 272 -8.30 44.56 -28.64
N GLU A 273 -7.31 45.45 -28.81
CA GLU A 273 -7.33 46.52 -29.81
C GLU A 273 -7.46 45.96 -31.23
N ARG A 274 -6.66 44.93 -31.56
CA ARG A 274 -6.70 44.26 -32.86
C ARG A 274 -8.03 43.54 -33.12
N MET A 275 -8.69 43.04 -32.07
CA MET A 275 -10.03 42.44 -32.17
C MET A 275 -11.16 43.46 -32.19
N ARG A 276 -10.87 44.76 -32.02
CA ARG A 276 -11.86 45.84 -31.87
C ARG A 276 -12.88 45.52 -30.78
N TYR A 277 -12.44 44.88 -29.70
CA TYR A 277 -13.30 44.57 -28.57
C TYR A 277 -13.43 45.81 -27.66
N GLU A 278 -14.65 46.35 -27.52
CA GLU A 278 -14.89 47.51 -26.66
C GLU A 278 -14.62 47.16 -25.20
N ARG A 279 -13.82 48.01 -24.54
CA ARG A 279 -13.44 47.84 -23.13
C ARG A 279 -14.66 48.03 -22.23
N GLU A 280 -15.03 47.01 -21.46
CA GLU A 280 -15.61 47.21 -20.11
C GLU A 280 -14.52 47.62 -19.09
N SER A 281 -13.49 48.33 -19.54
CA SER A 281 -12.55 48.95 -18.62
C SER A 281 -13.31 50.08 -17.98
N THR A 282 -13.53 49.99 -16.66
CA THR A 282 -13.93 51.14 -15.85
C THR A 282 -13.10 52.35 -16.33
N PRO A 283 -13.73 53.39 -16.88
CA PRO A 283 -13.02 54.51 -17.50
C PRO A 283 -11.94 55.08 -16.58
N MET A 284 -10.90 55.69 -17.16
CA MET A 284 -9.84 56.33 -16.38
C MET A 284 -10.46 57.38 -15.45
N GLY A 285 -10.51 57.10 -14.15
CA GLY A 285 -11.19 57.96 -13.16
C GLY A 285 -12.50 57.43 -12.59
N TYR A 286 -13.03 56.31 -13.07
CA TYR A 286 -14.25 55.67 -12.54
C TYR A 286 -14.20 55.45 -11.02
N TRP A 287 -13.07 54.98 -10.51
CA TRP A 287 -12.87 54.76 -9.07
C TRP A 287 -12.50 56.03 -8.27
N LYS A 288 -12.34 57.19 -8.93
CA LYS A 288 -12.22 58.48 -8.22
C LYS A 288 -13.57 58.95 -7.71
N ASP A 289 -14.64 58.57 -8.39
CA ASP A 289 -16.01 58.85 -7.99
C ASP A 289 -16.41 57.93 -6.82
N PHE A 290 -16.87 58.54 -5.74
CA PHE A 290 -17.28 57.82 -4.54
C PHE A 290 -18.57 57.02 -4.76
N ASP A 291 -19.47 57.47 -5.64
CA ASP A 291 -20.75 56.80 -5.88
C ASP A 291 -20.54 55.43 -6.56
N ASN A 292 -19.57 55.34 -7.46
CA ASN A 292 -19.16 54.09 -8.09
C ASN A 292 -18.53 53.11 -7.08
N VAL A 293 -17.72 53.62 -6.15
CA VAL A 293 -17.14 52.81 -5.07
C VAL A 293 -18.23 52.33 -4.11
N SER A 294 -19.14 53.23 -3.72
CA SER A 294 -20.28 52.97 -2.84
C SER A 294 -21.20 51.88 -3.39
N LYS A 295 -21.56 51.97 -4.67
CA LYS A 295 -22.41 50.98 -5.36
C LYS A 295 -21.81 49.58 -5.31
N ILE A 296 -20.55 49.43 -5.74
CA ILE A 296 -19.89 48.11 -5.82
C ILE A 296 -19.65 47.52 -4.42
N ILE A 297 -19.28 48.36 -3.44
CA ILE A 297 -19.12 47.90 -2.05
C ILE A 297 -20.46 47.42 -1.46
N SER A 298 -21.56 48.12 -1.76
CA SER A 298 -22.90 47.73 -1.29
C SER A 298 -23.36 46.41 -1.93
N GLU A 299 -23.15 46.23 -3.25
CA GLU A 299 -23.44 44.97 -3.95
C GLU A 299 -22.62 43.78 -3.39
N LEU A 300 -21.36 44.02 -3.04
CA LEU A 300 -20.51 43.00 -2.43
C LEU A 300 -20.92 42.69 -0.99
N GLU A 301 -21.31 43.71 -0.22
CA GLU A 301 -21.81 43.54 1.14
C GLU A 301 -23.11 42.72 1.17
N GLU A 302 -24.03 42.96 0.24
CA GLU A 302 -25.26 42.16 0.10
C GLU A 302 -24.94 40.69 -0.21
N LYS A 303 -23.96 40.43 -1.09
CA LYS A 303 -23.55 39.06 -1.43
C LYS A 303 -22.81 38.34 -0.31
N LEU A 304 -21.95 39.05 0.43
CA LEU A 304 -21.10 38.47 1.47
C LEU A 304 -21.78 38.47 2.85
N GLN A 305 -22.87 39.21 3.02
CA GLN A 305 -23.55 39.46 4.30
C GLN A 305 -22.63 40.10 5.35
N HIS A 306 -21.51 40.70 4.93
CA HIS A 306 -20.61 41.51 5.75
C HIS A 306 -19.81 42.47 4.87
N PHE A 307 -19.23 43.50 5.48
CA PHE A 307 -18.42 44.48 4.75
C PHE A 307 -17.20 43.80 4.10
N PRO A 308 -16.95 43.99 2.79
CA PRO A 308 -15.95 43.25 2.04
C PRO A 308 -14.50 43.63 2.40
N SER A 309 -13.61 42.66 2.53
CA SER A 309 -12.16 42.87 2.67
C SER A 309 -11.47 43.09 1.32
N ALA A 310 -10.25 43.62 1.34
CA ALA A 310 -9.43 43.81 0.14
C ALA A 310 -9.21 42.51 -0.65
N THR A 311 -9.09 41.38 0.04
CA THR A 311 -8.93 40.06 -0.58
C THR A 311 -10.24 39.58 -1.23
N GLU A 312 -11.38 39.82 -0.59
CA GLU A 312 -12.69 39.45 -1.14
C GLU A 312 -13.06 40.29 -2.36
N MET A 313 -12.77 41.60 -2.35
CA MET A 313 -12.90 42.47 -3.52
C MET A 313 -12.04 41.97 -4.70
N HIS A 314 -10.80 41.57 -4.42
CA HIS A 314 -9.90 41.02 -5.42
C HIS A 314 -10.45 39.70 -6.00
N ASN A 315 -10.97 38.81 -5.16
CA ASN A 315 -11.53 37.52 -5.58
C ASN A 315 -12.86 37.67 -6.35
N ALA A 316 -13.63 38.73 -6.08
CA ALA A 316 -14.87 39.06 -6.79
C ALA A 316 -14.64 39.73 -8.15
N GLY A 317 -13.39 39.87 -8.60
CA GLY A 317 -13.05 40.43 -9.92
C GLY A 317 -12.80 41.94 -9.95
N TYR A 318 -12.82 42.61 -8.80
CA TYR A 318 -12.53 44.05 -8.65
C TYR A 318 -11.08 44.28 -8.19
N SER A 319 -10.11 43.73 -8.92
CA SER A 319 -8.69 43.74 -8.50
C SER A 319 -8.08 45.15 -8.37
N SER A 320 -8.60 46.15 -9.09
CA SER A 320 -8.14 47.55 -9.03
C SER A 320 -8.82 48.38 -7.94
N LEU A 321 -9.95 47.92 -7.41
CA LEU A 321 -10.77 48.66 -6.44
C LEU A 321 -10.05 48.89 -5.11
N PRO A 322 -9.39 47.90 -4.47
CA PRO A 322 -8.67 48.13 -3.21
C PRO A 322 -7.58 49.20 -3.30
N SER A 323 -6.81 49.19 -4.40
CA SER A 323 -5.77 50.19 -4.66
C SER A 323 -6.35 51.59 -4.90
N ALA A 324 -7.50 51.68 -5.58
CA ALA A 324 -8.17 52.95 -5.83
C ALA A 324 -8.82 53.53 -4.56
N ILE A 325 -9.43 52.68 -3.71
CA ILE A 325 -9.94 53.06 -2.39
C ILE A 325 -8.81 53.64 -1.54
N GLN A 326 -7.64 52.99 -1.52
CA GLN A 326 -6.48 53.47 -0.78
C GLN A 326 -5.95 54.81 -1.32
N LYS A 327 -5.94 54.99 -2.64
CA LYS A 327 -5.34 56.15 -3.31
C LYS A 327 -6.24 57.39 -3.33
N TYR A 328 -7.55 57.21 -3.54
CA TYR A 328 -8.50 58.30 -3.77
C TYR A 328 -9.49 58.53 -2.64
N HIS A 329 -9.76 57.52 -1.81
CA HIS A 329 -10.84 57.57 -0.80
C HIS A 329 -10.35 57.41 0.64
N GLY A 330 -9.05 57.48 0.90
CA GLY A 330 -8.47 57.43 2.26
C GLY A 330 -8.37 56.02 2.86
N GLY A 331 -8.65 54.98 2.08
CA GLY A 331 -8.64 53.60 2.54
C GLY A 331 -10.01 53.06 2.91
N LEU A 332 -10.07 51.75 3.11
CA LEU A 332 -11.32 51.00 3.27
C LEU A 332 -12.14 51.43 4.50
N HIS A 333 -11.45 51.92 5.52
CA HIS A 333 -12.07 52.43 6.74
C HIS A 333 -12.85 53.74 6.48
N THR A 334 -12.25 54.71 5.80
CA THR A 334 -12.90 55.98 5.46
C THR A 334 -14.09 55.76 4.53
N VAL A 335 -14.01 54.80 3.62
CA VAL A 335 -15.16 54.39 2.79
C VAL A 335 -16.28 53.79 3.65
N ALA A 336 -15.97 52.93 4.61
CA ALA A 336 -16.97 52.36 5.52
C ALA A 336 -17.65 53.43 6.39
N GLU A 337 -16.91 54.43 6.89
CA GLU A 337 -17.47 55.56 7.63
C GLU A 337 -18.40 56.42 6.76
N LYS A 338 -17.99 56.73 5.52
CA LYS A 338 -18.82 57.47 4.56
C LYS A 338 -20.10 56.73 4.18
N LEU A 339 -20.11 55.39 4.26
CA LEU A 339 -21.28 54.54 4.03
C LEU A 339 -22.16 54.38 5.30
N GLY A 340 -21.90 55.14 6.36
CA GLY A 340 -22.66 55.06 7.61
C GLY A 340 -22.50 53.74 8.36
N LYS A 341 -21.49 52.93 8.00
CA LYS A 341 -21.25 51.65 8.65
C LYS A 341 -20.48 51.91 9.94
N LYS A 342 -21.03 51.42 11.06
CA LYS A 342 -20.27 51.29 12.31
C LYS A 342 -19.18 50.25 12.09
N THR A 343 -18.01 50.69 11.64
CA THR A 343 -16.83 49.83 11.73
C THR A 343 -16.66 49.50 13.20
N GLN A 344 -16.62 48.21 13.55
CA GLN A 344 -16.15 47.81 14.87
C GLN A 344 -14.64 48.03 14.93
N LEU A 345 -14.22 49.29 14.78
CA LEU A 345 -12.94 49.70 15.29
C LEU A 345 -13.01 49.50 16.79
N ARG A 346 -12.27 48.49 17.22
CA ARG A 346 -11.83 48.39 18.60
C ARG A 346 -11.23 49.75 18.96
N GLU A 347 -11.90 50.48 19.85
CA GLU A 347 -11.54 51.85 20.26
C GLU A 347 -10.03 51.98 20.49
N ALA A 348 -9.47 53.16 20.22
CA ALA A 348 -8.07 53.42 20.52
C ALA A 348 -7.78 53.10 21.99
N GLY A 349 -6.96 52.06 22.25
CA GLY A 349 -6.73 51.56 23.61
C GLY A 349 -7.46 50.26 23.98
N TYR A 350 -8.31 49.70 23.11
CA TYR A 350 -9.03 48.44 23.32
C TYR A 350 -8.12 47.31 23.81
N TRP A 351 -6.93 47.17 23.21
CA TRP A 351 -5.91 46.25 23.70
C TRP A 351 -5.21 46.82 24.93
N THR A 352 -5.89 46.77 26.07
CA THR A 352 -5.27 46.97 27.38
C THR A 352 -4.46 45.74 27.77
N LEU A 353 -3.51 45.88 28.69
CA LEU A 353 -2.72 44.75 29.18
C LEU A 353 -3.63 43.66 29.79
N LYS A 354 -4.68 44.08 30.52
CA LYS A 354 -5.69 43.20 31.11
C LYS A 354 -6.45 42.40 30.04
N ARG A 355 -7.02 43.09 29.04
CA ARG A 355 -7.80 42.43 27.98
C ARG A 355 -6.95 41.52 27.08
N THR A 356 -5.69 41.92 26.84
CA THR A 356 -4.73 41.10 26.08
C THR A 356 -4.40 39.81 26.84
N LYS A 357 -4.21 39.87 28.16
CA LYS A 357 -4.01 38.70 29.03
C LYS A 357 -5.20 37.75 29.04
N GLU A 358 -6.41 38.29 29.24
CA GLU A 358 -7.66 37.52 29.27
C GLU A 358 -7.86 36.75 27.96
N LYS A 359 -7.72 37.42 26.81
CA LYS A 359 -7.87 36.77 25.51
C LYS A 359 -6.77 35.75 25.18
N CYS A 360 -5.54 35.96 25.67
CA CYS A 360 -4.49 34.95 25.56
C CYS A 360 -4.78 33.71 26.41
N LEU A 361 -5.37 33.88 27.61
CA LEU A 361 -5.74 32.77 28.49
C LEU A 361 -6.93 31.97 27.94
N GLU A 362 -7.94 32.66 27.40
CA GLU A 362 -9.07 32.04 26.72
C GLU A 362 -8.56 31.18 25.55
N PHE A 363 -7.69 31.74 24.72
CA PHE A 363 -7.13 31.03 23.57
C PHE A 363 -6.19 29.87 23.98
N MET A 364 -5.44 30.04 25.07
CA MET A 364 -4.65 28.95 25.68
C MET A 364 -5.53 27.80 26.15
N THR A 365 -6.66 28.10 26.77
CA THR A 365 -7.61 27.10 27.27
C THR A 365 -8.21 26.30 26.11
N GLU A 366 -8.47 26.95 24.98
CA GLU A 366 -8.94 26.30 23.77
C GLU A 366 -7.88 25.37 23.12
N LEU A 367 -6.62 25.82 23.05
CA LEU A 367 -5.54 25.06 22.39
C LEU A 367 -4.91 23.98 23.27
N GLY A 368 -5.02 24.09 24.59
CA GLY A 368 -4.29 23.24 25.55
C GLY A 368 -2.80 23.57 25.69
N TYR A 369 -2.30 24.60 25.00
CA TYR A 369 -0.95 25.14 25.13
C TYR A 369 -0.94 26.66 24.89
N PHE A 370 0.12 27.35 25.31
CA PHE A 370 0.18 28.81 25.18
C PHE A 370 0.30 29.23 23.70
N PRO A 371 -0.56 30.14 23.19
CA PRO A 371 -0.62 30.49 21.76
C PRO A 371 0.70 30.99 21.16
N THR A 372 0.94 30.64 19.91
CA THR A 372 2.06 31.14 19.09
C THR A 372 1.60 32.19 18.07
N GLN A 373 2.55 32.87 17.43
CA GLN A 373 2.23 33.79 16.32
C GLN A 373 1.59 33.07 15.13
N GLN A 374 1.89 31.79 14.92
CA GLN A 374 1.35 31.03 13.81
C GLN A 374 -0.09 30.59 14.07
N ASP A 375 -0.44 30.32 15.33
CA ASP A 375 -1.81 29.98 15.74
C ASP A 375 -2.76 31.18 15.49
N LEU A 376 -2.31 32.40 15.80
CA LEU A 376 -3.08 33.62 15.53
C LEU A 376 -3.24 33.94 14.05
N LYS A 377 -2.29 33.55 13.19
CA LYS A 377 -2.39 33.80 11.74
C LYS A 377 -3.45 32.93 11.05
N LYS A 378 -3.83 31.81 11.66
CA LYS A 378 -4.76 30.83 11.07
C LYS A 378 -6.22 31.05 11.49
N ARG A 379 -6.51 32.07 12.29
CA ARG A 379 -7.85 32.34 12.85
C ARG A 379 -8.42 33.64 12.29
N TYR A 380 -9.72 33.62 11.99
CA TYR A 380 -10.48 34.74 11.40
C TYR A 380 -11.70 35.12 12.28
N ASP A 381 -11.65 34.79 13.58
CA ASP A 381 -12.73 34.94 14.55
C ASP A 381 -12.44 36.07 15.57
N HIS A 382 -13.02 36.01 16.78
CA HIS A 382 -12.86 37.04 17.82
C HIS A 382 -11.42 37.23 18.32
N TYR A 383 -10.50 36.32 17.98
CA TYR A 383 -9.05 36.48 18.21
C TYR A 383 -8.35 37.34 17.15
N GLN A 384 -9.05 37.78 16.10
CA GLN A 384 -8.52 38.69 15.09
C GLN A 384 -8.01 39.99 15.75
N GLY A 385 -6.77 40.36 15.42
CA GLY A 385 -6.10 41.52 15.99
C GLY A 385 -5.42 41.29 17.36
N LEU A 386 -5.54 40.10 17.98
CA LEU A 386 -4.85 39.80 19.25
C LEU A 386 -3.33 39.94 19.13
N ASN A 387 -2.78 39.67 17.95
CA ASN A 387 -1.36 39.90 17.65
C ASN A 387 -0.93 41.37 17.84
N VAL A 388 -1.83 42.33 17.58
CA VAL A 388 -1.57 43.76 17.78
C VAL A 388 -1.46 44.07 19.28
N GLY A 389 -2.38 43.55 20.10
CA GLY A 389 -2.31 43.67 21.55
C GLY A 389 -1.07 42.99 22.14
N VAL A 390 -0.74 41.79 21.67
CA VAL A 390 0.46 41.06 22.07
C VAL A 390 1.73 41.85 21.76
N LYS A 391 1.85 42.43 20.56
CA LYS A 391 2.99 43.28 20.19
C LYS A 391 3.07 44.55 21.06
N LYS A 392 1.95 45.25 21.25
CA LYS A 392 1.86 46.46 22.07
C LYS A 392 2.37 46.24 23.50
N HIS A 393 2.10 45.07 24.06
CA HIS A 393 2.46 44.72 25.45
C HIS A 393 3.75 43.91 25.57
N GLY A 394 4.68 44.03 24.61
CA GLY A 394 6.03 43.45 24.67
C GLY A 394 6.13 41.97 24.31
N GLY A 395 5.17 41.47 23.54
CA GLY A 395 5.18 40.13 22.97
C GLY A 395 4.78 39.01 23.93
N PHE A 396 4.68 37.81 23.38
CA PHE A 396 4.27 36.62 24.15
C PHE A 396 5.20 36.32 25.33
N ALA A 397 6.51 36.60 25.22
CA ALA A 397 7.46 36.36 26.32
C ALA A 397 7.20 37.24 27.55
N ARG A 398 6.83 38.51 27.35
CA ARG A 398 6.45 39.41 28.46
C ARG A 398 5.10 39.02 29.05
N LEU A 399 4.11 38.70 28.20
CA LEU A 399 2.80 38.26 28.65
C LEU A 399 2.85 36.96 29.46
N LYS A 400 3.67 35.98 29.04
CA LYS A 400 3.93 34.74 29.79
C LYS A 400 4.46 35.01 31.20
N ARG A 401 5.47 35.88 31.33
CA ARG A 401 6.00 36.34 32.63
C ARG A 401 4.90 36.98 33.49
N LEU A 402 4.14 37.89 32.90
CA LEU A 402 3.08 38.64 33.59
C LEU A 402 1.85 37.79 33.96
N LEU A 403 1.69 36.63 33.34
CA LEU A 403 0.65 35.63 33.65
C LEU A 403 1.16 34.54 34.60
N LYS A 404 2.44 34.58 35.01
CA LYS A 404 3.11 33.54 35.80
C LYS A 404 2.95 32.13 35.18
N ILE A 405 2.80 32.07 33.85
CA ILE A 405 2.72 30.81 33.12
C ILE A 405 4.16 30.29 32.98
N THR A 406 4.53 29.38 33.88
CA THR A 406 5.80 28.68 33.86
C THR A 406 5.80 27.63 32.75
N GLU A 407 6.31 28.00 31.57
CA GLU A 407 6.82 26.98 30.67
C GLU A 407 8.02 26.30 31.34
N LYS A 408 8.07 24.98 31.25
CA LYS A 408 9.21 24.13 31.63
C LYS A 408 10.44 24.38 30.75
N LYS A 409 10.80 25.63 30.46
CA LYS A 409 12.09 25.97 29.87
C LYS A 409 13.03 26.46 30.97
N LYS A 410 14.12 25.71 31.12
CA LYS A 410 15.20 26.02 32.04
C LYS A 410 15.80 27.39 31.71
N PRO A 411 16.23 28.18 32.72
CA PRO A 411 16.71 29.55 32.52
C PRO A 411 17.95 29.61 31.61
N SER A 412 18.18 30.76 31.00
CA SER A 412 19.39 31.01 30.20
C SER A 412 20.63 30.82 31.09
N GLY A 413 21.59 30.02 30.64
CA GLY A 413 22.77 29.63 31.42
C GLY A 413 22.60 28.36 32.27
N TYR A 414 21.39 27.76 32.33
CA TYR A 414 21.18 26.48 33.01
C TYR A 414 21.94 25.32 32.37
N TRP A 415 22.15 25.35 31.06
CA TRP A 415 22.82 24.28 30.34
C TRP A 415 24.33 24.52 30.30
N ASP A 416 25.04 23.65 31.01
CA ASP A 416 26.48 23.46 31.01
C ASP A 416 26.79 21.96 30.99
N GLU A 417 28.06 21.56 30.98
CA GLU A 417 28.45 20.14 30.95
C GLU A 417 27.88 19.36 32.14
N LYS A 418 27.89 19.94 33.35
CA LYS A 418 27.47 19.31 34.61
C LYS A 418 25.97 19.05 34.66
N THR A 419 25.17 20.07 34.37
CA THR A 419 23.70 20.03 34.35
C THR A 419 23.19 19.18 33.19
N THR A 420 23.88 19.18 32.05
CA THR A 420 23.55 18.29 30.92
C THR A 420 23.77 16.82 31.29
N LEU A 421 24.87 16.47 31.99
CA LEU A 421 25.09 15.12 32.51
C LEU A 421 24.03 14.70 33.54
N GLN A 422 23.66 15.60 34.46
CA GLN A 422 22.65 15.32 35.48
C GLN A 422 21.28 15.04 34.86
N GLU A 423 20.85 15.85 33.89
CA GLU A 423 19.57 15.66 33.20
C GLU A 423 19.57 14.41 32.32
N ALA A 424 20.69 14.08 31.67
CA ALA A 424 20.86 12.82 30.96
C ALA A 424 20.84 11.60 31.89
N LYS A 425 21.44 11.70 33.08
CA LYS A 425 21.49 10.61 34.07
C LYS A 425 20.10 10.30 34.62
N LYS A 426 19.25 11.31 34.82
CA LYS A 426 17.84 11.13 35.19
C LYS A 426 17.09 10.29 34.15
N ILE A 427 17.20 10.68 32.87
CA ILE A 427 16.55 9.93 31.77
C ILE A 427 17.05 8.49 31.68
N TYR A 428 18.37 8.28 31.85
CA TYR A 428 18.94 6.94 31.87
C TYR A 428 18.43 6.10 33.04
N ASN A 429 18.34 6.67 34.24
CA ASN A 429 17.83 5.97 35.42
C ASN A 429 16.33 5.67 35.31
N ASP A 430 15.55 6.58 34.72
CA ASP A 430 14.09 6.42 34.55
C ASP A 430 13.75 5.33 33.51
N LEU A 431 14.53 5.22 32.44
CA LEU A 431 14.27 4.27 31.34
C LEU A 431 15.06 2.97 31.46
N GLY A 432 16.16 2.96 32.21
CA GLY A 432 17.10 1.84 32.27
C GLY A 432 17.94 1.63 30.99
N TYR A 433 17.77 2.48 29.98
CA TYR A 433 18.56 2.49 28.75
C TYR A 433 18.71 3.93 28.21
N TRP A 434 19.66 4.15 27.30
CA TRP A 434 19.82 5.47 26.66
C TRP A 434 18.92 5.59 25.41
N PRO A 435 17.92 6.49 25.42
CA PRO A 435 16.99 6.65 24.30
C PRO A 435 17.65 7.24 23.05
N LYS A 436 17.12 6.87 21.87
CA LYS A 436 17.52 7.45 20.58
C LYS A 436 17.04 8.89 20.47
N GLN A 437 17.67 9.68 19.60
CA GLN A 437 17.30 11.09 19.39
C GLN A 437 15.80 11.26 19.06
N LYS A 438 15.23 10.37 18.24
CA LYS A 438 13.80 10.38 17.92
C LYS A 438 12.91 10.17 19.15
N GLU A 439 13.27 9.24 20.04
CA GLU A 439 12.54 8.98 21.28
C GLU A 439 12.63 10.18 22.24
N LEU A 440 13.80 10.83 22.35
CA LEU A 440 13.95 12.07 23.12
C LEU A 440 13.07 13.21 22.56
N CYS A 441 12.95 13.32 21.23
CA CYS A 441 12.05 14.29 20.59
C CYS A 441 10.58 13.99 20.90
N GLU A 442 10.17 12.72 20.84
CA GLU A 442 8.82 12.26 21.16
C GLU A 442 8.46 12.46 22.65
N MET A 443 9.45 12.36 23.54
CA MET A 443 9.33 12.71 24.97
C MET A 443 9.35 14.23 25.22
N GLY A 444 9.43 15.05 24.17
CA GLY A 444 9.48 16.52 24.27
C GLY A 444 10.82 17.08 24.75
N ARG A 445 11.86 16.26 24.89
CA ARG A 445 13.20 16.62 25.39
C ARG A 445 14.13 17.17 24.30
N ASN A 446 13.59 18.02 23.43
CA ASN A 446 14.35 18.70 22.39
C ASN A 446 15.41 19.67 22.97
N ASP A 447 15.16 20.15 24.19
CA ASP A 447 16.09 20.96 24.99
C ASP A 447 17.36 20.18 25.35
N LEU A 448 17.22 18.93 25.81
CA LEU A 448 18.34 18.06 26.16
C LEU A 448 19.11 17.62 24.91
N VAL A 449 18.43 17.37 23.79
CA VAL A 449 19.10 17.06 22.50
C VAL A 449 20.02 18.20 22.09
N ALA A 450 19.55 19.44 22.17
CA ALA A 450 20.36 20.62 21.85
C ALA A 450 21.53 20.81 22.84
N ALA A 451 21.29 20.61 24.14
CA ALA A 451 22.33 20.72 25.18
C ALA A 451 23.41 19.65 25.02
N LEU A 452 23.02 18.40 24.76
CA LEU A 452 23.96 17.30 24.50
C LEU A 452 24.82 17.58 23.28
N SER A 453 24.24 18.09 22.18
CA SER A 453 25.01 18.43 20.99
C SER A 453 26.03 19.55 21.21
N LYS A 454 25.78 20.44 22.17
CA LYS A 454 26.59 21.64 22.40
C LYS A 454 27.69 21.45 23.44
N TYR A 455 27.45 20.67 24.49
CA TYR A 455 28.33 20.61 25.66
C TYR A 455 29.02 19.26 25.90
N ILE A 456 28.56 18.15 25.31
CA ILE A 456 29.11 16.81 25.61
C ILE A 456 29.27 15.94 24.36
N GLY A 457 28.22 15.80 23.56
CA GLY A 457 28.11 14.80 22.50
C GLY A 457 27.68 13.43 23.03
N VAL A 458 26.83 12.73 22.26
CA VAL A 458 26.22 11.45 22.68
C VAL A 458 27.27 10.34 22.87
N ALA A 459 28.37 10.38 22.11
CA ALA A 459 29.45 9.40 22.22
C ALA A 459 30.21 9.52 23.55
N GLU A 460 30.50 10.76 23.97
CA GLU A 460 31.19 11.03 25.23
C GLU A 460 30.29 10.81 26.44
N LEU A 461 29.00 11.15 26.32
CA LEU A 461 27.99 10.76 27.31
C LEU A 461 27.96 9.25 27.54
N ARG A 462 27.96 8.45 26.46
CA ARG A 462 27.97 6.99 26.55
C ARG A 462 29.21 6.46 27.27
N LYS A 463 30.41 7.02 27.00
CA LYS A 463 31.63 6.72 27.76
C LYS A 463 31.46 7.01 29.25
N LYS A 464 30.96 8.20 29.59
CA LYS A 464 30.74 8.64 30.98
C LYS A 464 29.70 7.79 31.72
N PHE A 465 28.76 7.16 31.02
CA PHE A 465 27.75 6.26 31.59
C PHE A 465 28.16 4.77 31.54
N GLY A 466 29.38 4.43 31.09
CA GLY A 466 29.84 3.05 30.94
C GLY A 466 29.10 2.28 29.84
N LEU A 467 28.40 2.98 28.94
CA LEU A 467 27.65 2.39 27.83
C LEU A 467 28.60 2.17 26.65
N LYS A 468 28.51 0.99 26.01
CA LYS A 468 29.30 0.69 24.80
C LYS A 468 29.09 1.79 23.74
N VAL A 469 30.18 2.46 23.38
CA VAL A 469 30.21 3.52 22.36
C VAL A 469 30.09 2.86 21.00
N ILE A 470 28.97 3.07 20.31
CA ILE A 470 28.78 2.62 18.94
C ILE A 470 29.28 3.73 18.02
N ARG A 471 30.60 3.85 17.90
CA ARG A 471 31.21 4.37 16.68
C ARG A 471 32.34 3.43 16.32
N VAL A 472 32.00 2.55 15.41
CA VAL A 472 32.86 1.51 14.90
C VAL A 472 33.87 2.20 13.99
N ALA A 473 35.16 2.14 14.34
CA ALA A 473 36.24 2.69 13.52
C ALA A 473 36.26 2.04 12.13
N ASP A 474 36.69 2.78 11.11
CA ASP A 474 36.91 2.22 9.77
C ASP A 474 37.85 1.01 9.88
N GLY A 475 37.40 -0.15 9.36
CA GLY A 475 38.14 -1.43 9.43
C GLY A 475 37.65 -2.45 10.47
N HIS A 476 36.71 -2.12 11.36
CA HIS A 476 36.19 -3.10 12.33
C HIS A 476 35.28 -4.17 11.72
N TRP A 477 34.56 -3.86 10.65
CA TRP A 477 33.71 -4.82 9.95
C TRP A 477 34.58 -5.67 9.01
N THR A 478 35.25 -6.66 9.59
CA THR A 478 35.93 -7.74 8.87
C THR A 478 34.98 -8.93 8.76
N GLU A 479 35.26 -9.86 7.85
CA GLU A 479 34.46 -11.08 7.72
C GLU A 479 34.35 -11.84 9.06
N GLU A 480 35.44 -11.89 9.83
CA GLU A 480 35.51 -12.56 11.12
C GLU A 480 34.63 -11.87 12.19
N THR A 481 34.61 -10.54 12.24
CA THR A 481 33.76 -9.82 13.19
C THR A 481 32.27 -9.92 12.80
N ILE A 482 31.95 -9.89 11.51
CA ILE A 482 30.58 -10.13 11.02
C ILE A 482 30.13 -11.55 11.40
N LEU A 483 30.99 -12.55 11.20
CA LEU A 483 30.70 -13.95 11.53
C LEU A 483 30.47 -14.14 13.04
N ASN A 484 31.30 -13.53 13.89
CA ASN A 484 31.15 -13.58 15.34
C ASN A 484 29.86 -12.91 15.83
N GLU A 485 29.51 -11.76 15.26
CA GLU A 485 28.25 -11.06 15.56
C GLU A 485 27.03 -11.88 15.12
N CYS A 486 27.10 -12.51 13.94
CA CYS A 486 26.05 -13.41 13.48
C CYS A 486 25.92 -14.64 14.40
N ARG A 487 27.04 -15.24 14.82
CA ARG A 487 27.08 -16.37 15.77
C ARG A 487 26.42 -16.01 17.10
N ASN A 488 26.68 -14.81 17.63
CA ASN A 488 26.05 -14.32 18.85
C ASN A 488 24.52 -14.19 18.73
N ILE A 489 24.02 -13.82 17.55
CA ILE A 489 22.57 -13.73 17.29
C ILE A 489 21.97 -15.13 17.15
N VAL A 490 22.65 -16.04 16.45
CA VAL A 490 22.22 -17.44 16.32
C VAL A 490 22.16 -18.11 17.70
N ASN A 491 23.15 -17.90 18.57
CA ASN A 491 23.16 -18.45 19.93
C ASN A 491 22.00 -17.94 20.79
N LYS A 492 21.53 -16.71 20.55
CA LYS A 492 20.39 -16.13 21.29
C LYS A 492 19.03 -16.52 20.72
N ASN A 493 18.92 -16.62 19.41
CA ASN A 493 17.64 -16.73 18.70
C ASN A 493 17.42 -18.09 18.04
N GLY A 494 18.40 -18.99 18.09
CA GLY A 494 18.38 -20.31 17.43
C GLY A 494 18.56 -20.26 15.91
N ASP A 495 18.49 -19.09 15.27
CA ASP A 495 18.66 -18.92 13.82
C ASP A 495 19.16 -17.50 13.51
N LEU A 496 19.73 -17.30 12.31
CA LEU A 496 20.13 -15.99 11.81
C LEU A 496 18.91 -15.28 11.17
N PRO A 497 18.38 -14.19 11.77
CA PRO A 497 17.19 -13.50 11.28
C PRO A 497 17.38 -12.89 9.89
N THR A 498 16.26 -12.59 9.21
CA THR A 498 16.27 -11.87 7.93
C THR A 498 16.67 -10.41 8.12
N LYS A 499 16.91 -9.67 7.02
CA LYS A 499 17.16 -8.21 7.06
C LYS A 499 16.14 -7.44 7.88
N SER A 500 14.85 -7.75 7.71
CA SER A 500 13.78 -7.13 8.51
C SER A 500 13.89 -7.53 9.98
N GLY A 501 14.13 -8.81 10.27
CA GLY A 501 14.29 -9.30 11.63
C GLY A 501 15.49 -8.70 12.36
N LEU A 502 16.63 -8.51 11.68
CA LEU A 502 17.77 -7.78 12.24
C LEU A 502 17.45 -6.29 12.45
N GLY A 503 16.65 -5.68 11.57
CA GLY A 503 16.14 -4.33 11.75
C GLY A 503 15.24 -4.18 12.99
N GLU A 504 14.35 -5.15 13.23
CA GLU A 504 13.50 -5.22 14.43
C GLU A 504 14.32 -5.40 15.71
N LEU A 505 15.43 -6.13 15.63
CA LEU A 505 16.42 -6.27 16.72
C LEU A 505 17.36 -5.05 16.85
N GLY A 506 17.14 -3.99 16.05
CA GLY A 506 17.96 -2.78 16.07
C GLY A 506 19.36 -2.95 15.49
N ARG A 507 19.63 -4.07 14.79
CA ARG A 507 20.91 -4.44 14.16
C ARG A 507 20.92 -4.19 12.65
N SER A 508 20.39 -3.04 12.24
CA SER A 508 20.44 -2.61 10.84
C SER A 508 21.86 -2.37 10.33
N ASP A 509 22.79 -2.10 11.24
CA ASP A 509 24.24 -2.02 10.98
C ASP A 509 24.78 -3.36 10.49
N LEU A 510 24.59 -4.43 11.25
CA LEU A 510 25.01 -5.78 10.89
C LEU A 510 24.27 -6.26 9.63
N ALA A 511 22.99 -5.95 9.51
CA ALA A 511 22.20 -6.30 8.33
C ALA A 511 22.79 -5.73 7.03
N ALA A 512 23.27 -4.49 7.06
CA ALA A 512 23.93 -3.86 5.92
C ALA A 512 25.31 -4.45 5.65
N GLN A 513 26.05 -4.85 6.69
CA GLN A 513 27.39 -5.43 6.52
C GLN A 513 27.34 -6.87 6.00
N ILE A 514 26.37 -7.67 6.45
CA ILE A 514 26.08 -9.00 5.89
C ILE A 514 25.82 -8.88 4.38
N GLU A 515 24.98 -7.92 3.95
CA GLU A 515 24.68 -7.72 2.52
C GLU A 515 25.91 -7.33 1.69
N ARG A 516 26.82 -6.54 2.26
CA ARG A 516 28.03 -6.07 1.56
C ARG A 516 29.14 -7.12 1.48
N ASN A 517 29.19 -8.07 2.41
CA ASN A 517 30.28 -9.04 2.56
C ASN A 517 29.84 -10.49 2.26
N GLY A 518 29.05 -10.70 1.19
CA GLY A 518 28.69 -12.05 0.71
C GLY A 518 27.24 -12.49 0.98
N GLY A 519 26.49 -11.73 1.77
CA GLY A 519 25.04 -11.90 1.95
C GLY A 519 24.63 -12.94 3.01
N TYR A 520 23.32 -12.99 3.30
CA TYR A 520 22.78 -13.84 4.37
C TYR A 520 22.98 -15.33 4.11
N TYR A 521 23.03 -15.76 2.85
CA TYR A 521 23.28 -17.17 2.53
C TYR A 521 24.70 -17.57 2.94
N TYR A 522 25.70 -16.76 2.57
CA TYR A 522 27.12 -16.99 2.87
C TYR A 522 27.38 -17.13 4.37
N PHE A 523 26.92 -16.17 5.18
CA PHE A 523 27.10 -16.22 6.62
C PHE A 523 26.26 -17.31 7.30
N ARG A 524 25.11 -17.72 6.74
CA ARG A 524 24.34 -18.87 7.25
C ARG A 524 25.09 -20.18 7.02
N GLU A 525 25.67 -20.36 5.84
CA GLU A 525 26.47 -21.55 5.50
C GLU A 525 27.72 -21.65 6.39
N LYS A 526 28.45 -20.55 6.59
CA LYS A 526 29.59 -20.48 7.53
C LYS A 526 29.21 -20.72 8.99
N LEU A 527 27.94 -20.56 9.36
CA LEU A 527 27.40 -20.84 10.68
C LEU A 527 26.73 -22.22 10.78
N GLY A 528 26.79 -23.04 9.72
CA GLY A 528 26.18 -24.37 9.70
C GLY A 528 24.65 -24.36 9.64
N LEU A 529 24.03 -23.24 9.26
CA LEU A 529 22.58 -23.08 9.16
C LEU A 529 22.09 -23.35 7.73
N SER A 530 20.91 -23.97 7.59
CA SER A 530 20.31 -24.22 6.28
C SER A 530 20.01 -22.91 5.52
N GLY A 531 20.46 -22.86 4.26
CA GLY A 531 20.32 -21.69 3.39
C GLY A 531 18.87 -21.53 2.89
N ARG A 532 18.32 -20.31 2.99
CA ARG A 532 16.89 -20.05 2.66
C ARG A 532 16.63 -19.52 1.24
N LYS A 533 17.64 -19.04 0.49
CA LYS A 533 17.69 -18.75 -0.97
C LYS A 533 19.06 -18.15 -1.35
N LYS A 534 19.60 -18.44 -2.55
CA LYS A 534 20.82 -17.82 -3.11
C LYS A 534 20.54 -16.36 -3.53
N GLN A 535 21.52 -15.46 -3.42
CA GLN A 535 21.34 -14.00 -3.55
C GLN A 535 21.25 -13.48 -5.00
N TYR A 536 20.83 -12.21 -5.16
CA TYR A 536 20.84 -11.47 -6.44
C TYR A 536 22.26 -11.43 -7.03
N LYS A 537 22.41 -11.81 -8.31
CA LYS A 537 23.69 -11.99 -9.05
C LYS A 537 24.60 -13.15 -8.60
N PHE A 538 24.10 -14.12 -7.83
CA PHE A 538 24.86 -15.34 -7.54
C PHE A 538 25.16 -16.16 -8.81
N TRP A 539 24.18 -16.24 -9.72
CA TRP A 539 24.30 -16.93 -10.98
C TRP A 539 25.18 -16.13 -11.93
N THR A 540 26.45 -16.52 -12.01
CA THR A 540 27.40 -16.14 -13.07
C THR A 540 27.67 -17.38 -13.93
N LYS A 541 28.37 -17.23 -15.05
CA LYS A 541 28.74 -18.37 -15.89
C LYS A 541 29.53 -19.43 -15.09
N GLU A 542 30.50 -18.98 -14.29
CA GLU A 542 31.37 -19.81 -13.45
C GLU A 542 30.59 -20.51 -12.33
N ASN A 543 29.75 -19.77 -11.60
CA ASN A 543 28.96 -20.32 -10.49
C ASN A 543 27.84 -21.26 -10.97
N THR A 544 27.29 -21.01 -12.15
CA THR A 544 26.27 -21.88 -12.76
C THR A 544 26.88 -23.23 -13.15
N TYR A 545 28.09 -23.23 -13.71
CA TYR A 545 28.83 -24.47 -13.97
C TYR A 545 29.21 -25.19 -12.68
N ALA A 546 29.77 -24.48 -11.69
CA ALA A 546 30.22 -25.08 -10.44
C ALA A 546 29.07 -25.76 -9.65
N GLU A 547 27.89 -25.14 -9.59
CA GLU A 547 26.74 -25.77 -8.93
C GLU A 547 26.16 -26.94 -9.73
N ALA A 548 26.22 -26.90 -11.07
CA ALA A 548 25.85 -28.05 -11.90
C ALA A 548 26.83 -29.23 -11.71
N ASN A 549 28.13 -28.94 -11.61
CA ASN A 549 29.17 -29.93 -11.36
C ASN A 549 29.03 -30.58 -9.99
N LYS A 550 28.80 -29.77 -8.97
CA LYS A 550 28.59 -30.25 -7.60
C LYS A 550 27.38 -31.18 -7.49
N LEU A 551 26.31 -30.89 -8.24
CA LEU A 551 25.14 -31.77 -8.31
C LEU A 551 25.43 -33.05 -9.07
N TYR A 552 26.23 -32.98 -10.14
CA TYR A 552 26.69 -34.14 -10.87
C TYR A 552 27.49 -35.09 -9.97
N GLU A 553 28.49 -34.58 -9.26
CA GLU A 553 29.30 -35.35 -8.30
C GLU A 553 28.46 -35.97 -7.18
N ALA A 554 27.42 -35.25 -6.71
CA ALA A 554 26.56 -35.74 -5.65
C ALA A 554 25.55 -36.82 -6.08
N LEU A 555 25.10 -36.79 -7.34
CA LEU A 555 24.07 -37.69 -7.87
C LEU A 555 24.64 -38.82 -8.74
N GLY A 556 25.88 -38.70 -9.20
CA GLY A 556 26.49 -39.62 -10.16
C GLY A 556 25.96 -39.51 -11.59
N HIS A 557 25.09 -38.54 -11.87
CA HIS A 557 24.59 -38.22 -13.20
C HIS A 557 24.13 -36.76 -13.26
N PHE A 558 23.96 -36.21 -14.46
CA PHE A 558 23.51 -34.83 -14.59
C PHE A 558 22.03 -34.66 -14.18
N PRO A 559 21.71 -33.70 -13.29
CA PRO A 559 20.41 -33.63 -12.61
C PRO A 559 19.22 -33.46 -13.57
N THR A 560 18.14 -34.20 -13.30
CA THR A 560 16.84 -34.10 -13.99
C THR A 560 15.97 -32.96 -13.43
N GLU A 561 14.92 -32.56 -14.16
CA GLU A 561 14.01 -31.49 -13.74
C GLU A 561 13.27 -31.82 -12.43
N ASP A 562 12.93 -33.10 -12.20
CA ASP A 562 12.29 -33.57 -10.97
C ASP A 562 13.25 -33.54 -9.78
N GLU A 563 14.51 -33.91 -9.99
CA GLU A 563 15.56 -33.84 -8.96
C GLU A 563 15.91 -32.40 -8.59
N LEU A 564 15.97 -31.49 -9.56
CA LEU A 564 16.12 -30.06 -9.28
C LEU A 564 14.96 -29.52 -8.42
N SER A 565 13.75 -30.04 -8.63
CA SER A 565 12.58 -29.69 -7.81
C SER A 565 12.67 -30.27 -6.39
N LYS A 566 13.04 -31.55 -6.24
CA LYS A 566 13.23 -32.24 -4.95
C LYS A 566 14.34 -31.63 -4.11
N HIS A 567 15.46 -31.25 -4.74
CA HIS A 567 16.58 -30.57 -4.08
C HIS A 567 16.36 -29.05 -3.88
N LYS A 568 15.20 -28.51 -4.29
CA LYS A 568 14.81 -27.10 -4.16
C LYS A 568 15.75 -26.11 -4.90
N ILE A 569 16.33 -26.53 -6.02
CA ILE A 569 17.23 -25.72 -6.86
C ILE A 569 16.58 -25.47 -8.23
N SER A 570 15.37 -24.88 -8.22
CA SER A 570 14.63 -24.58 -9.46
C SER A 570 15.27 -23.46 -10.30
N THR A 571 16.20 -22.69 -9.73
CA THR A 571 16.82 -21.52 -10.37
C THR A 571 18.04 -21.87 -11.23
N LEU A 572 18.59 -23.09 -11.14
CA LEU A 572 19.72 -23.52 -11.98
C LEU A 572 19.31 -23.59 -13.46
N ALA A 573 18.10 -24.06 -13.75
CA ALA A 573 17.57 -24.14 -15.10
C ALA A 573 17.38 -22.76 -15.77
N GLU A 574 17.16 -21.72 -14.96
CA GLU A 574 17.04 -20.34 -15.43
C GLU A 574 18.43 -19.73 -15.68
N ALA A 575 19.38 -19.96 -14.78
CA ALA A 575 20.78 -19.55 -14.95
C ALA A 575 21.46 -20.22 -16.16
N ALA A 576 21.16 -21.51 -16.40
CA ALA A 576 21.66 -22.24 -17.56
C ALA A 576 21.16 -21.64 -18.89
N ARG A 577 19.90 -21.17 -18.94
CA ARG A 577 19.34 -20.45 -20.09
C ARG A 577 20.04 -19.12 -20.34
N GLU A 578 20.36 -18.39 -19.28
CA GLU A 578 20.98 -17.07 -19.37
C GLU A 578 22.45 -17.11 -19.79
N HIS A 579 23.24 -18.07 -19.28
CA HIS A 579 24.70 -18.07 -19.47
C HIS A 579 25.24 -19.14 -20.43
N PHE A 580 24.47 -20.20 -20.71
CA PHE A 580 24.92 -21.33 -21.51
C PHE A 580 23.99 -21.66 -22.68
N GLY A 581 22.88 -20.92 -22.88
CA GLY A 581 21.91 -21.19 -23.95
C GLY A 581 20.85 -22.25 -23.58
N GLY A 582 20.97 -22.86 -22.40
CA GLY A 582 20.00 -23.81 -21.86
C GLY A 582 20.66 -24.95 -21.08
N MET A 583 19.82 -25.80 -20.48
CA MET A 583 20.27 -26.97 -19.71
C MET A 583 21.00 -28.02 -20.55
N ARG A 584 20.73 -28.08 -21.86
CA ARG A 584 21.37 -29.02 -22.78
C ARG A 584 22.85 -28.71 -22.96
N ASP A 585 23.19 -27.44 -23.16
CA ASP A 585 24.56 -27.01 -23.42
C ASP A 585 25.38 -27.01 -22.12
N LEU A 586 24.75 -26.68 -20.99
CA LEU A 586 25.36 -26.86 -19.67
C LEU A 586 25.62 -28.34 -19.35
N ARG A 587 24.68 -29.24 -19.68
CA ARG A 587 24.86 -30.70 -19.54
C ARG A 587 26.04 -31.20 -20.37
N LYS A 588 26.12 -30.78 -21.63
CA LYS A 588 27.22 -31.14 -22.53
C LYS A 588 28.57 -30.79 -21.91
N LEU A 589 28.73 -29.55 -21.45
CA LEU A 589 29.98 -29.08 -20.85
C LEU A 589 30.38 -29.82 -19.56
N VAL A 590 29.41 -30.14 -18.70
CA VAL A 590 29.69 -30.87 -17.44
C VAL A 590 30.05 -32.33 -17.72
N LEU A 591 29.36 -32.99 -18.65
CA LEU A 591 29.65 -34.38 -19.03
C LEU A 591 30.97 -34.52 -19.79
N GLU A 592 31.28 -33.59 -20.70
CA GLU A 592 32.58 -33.52 -21.38
C GLU A 592 33.74 -33.35 -20.39
N ALA A 593 33.53 -32.63 -19.28
CA ALA A 593 34.53 -32.45 -18.24
C ALA A 593 34.74 -33.68 -17.34
N HIS A 594 33.83 -34.67 -17.39
CA HIS A 594 33.89 -35.91 -16.61
C HIS A 594 34.19 -37.15 -17.48
N ASP A 595 34.51 -36.96 -18.78
CA ASP A 595 34.66 -38.04 -19.77
C ASP A 595 33.43 -38.98 -19.84
N ASP A 596 32.25 -38.50 -19.47
CA ASP A 596 30.99 -39.27 -19.35
C ASP A 596 29.96 -38.86 -20.44
N TYR A 597 30.47 -38.32 -21.56
CA TYR A 597 29.65 -37.89 -22.68
C TYR A 597 29.43 -39.06 -23.65
N ASP A 598 28.28 -39.73 -23.55
CA ASP A 598 27.82 -40.69 -24.55
C ASP A 598 26.43 -40.27 -25.10
N GLU A 599 26.38 -39.80 -26.35
CA GLU A 599 25.11 -39.75 -27.10
C GLU A 599 24.82 -41.18 -27.56
N ASP A 600 24.02 -41.96 -26.82
CA ASP A 600 23.67 -43.36 -27.16
C ASP A 600 23.38 -43.50 -28.67
N PRO A 601 24.31 -44.11 -29.45
CA PRO A 601 24.21 -44.17 -30.90
C PRO A 601 22.94 -44.89 -31.36
N GLN A 602 22.35 -45.74 -30.52
CA GLN A 602 21.17 -46.53 -30.83
C GLN A 602 19.91 -45.66 -30.96
N LEU A 603 19.85 -44.47 -30.35
CA LEU A 603 18.71 -43.55 -30.47
C LEU A 603 18.60 -42.88 -31.85
N LYS A 604 19.63 -42.99 -32.69
CA LYS A 604 19.59 -42.61 -34.11
C LYS A 604 19.05 -43.74 -35.00
N ASP A 605 19.00 -44.98 -34.52
CA ASP A 605 18.46 -46.12 -35.25
C ASP A 605 16.94 -46.20 -35.11
N LEU A 606 16.22 -46.11 -36.23
CA LEU A 606 14.76 -46.20 -36.26
C LEU A 606 14.25 -47.57 -35.76
N LYS A 607 15.00 -48.65 -36.01
CA LYS A 607 14.62 -50.01 -35.59
C LYS A 607 14.58 -50.13 -34.07
N TYR A 608 15.61 -49.60 -33.40
CA TYR A 608 15.69 -49.54 -31.95
C TYR A 608 14.52 -48.75 -31.35
N ILE A 609 14.22 -47.57 -31.91
CA ILE A 609 13.09 -46.74 -31.46
C ILE A 609 11.75 -47.46 -31.61
N GLN A 610 11.55 -48.17 -32.71
CA GLN A 610 10.35 -48.98 -32.97
C GLN A 610 10.19 -50.10 -31.94
N ASP A 611 11.26 -50.81 -31.62
CA ASP A 611 11.24 -51.91 -30.66
C ASP A 611 11.01 -51.43 -29.22
N GLN A 612 11.59 -50.27 -28.84
CA GLN A 612 11.30 -49.63 -27.55
C GLN A 612 9.82 -49.23 -27.44
N LEU A 613 9.21 -48.70 -28.50
CA LEU A 613 7.78 -48.34 -28.49
C LEU A 613 6.86 -49.57 -28.39
N LYS A 614 7.22 -50.69 -29.02
CA LYS A 614 6.51 -51.98 -28.86
C LYS A 614 6.62 -52.52 -27.46
N LYS A 615 7.82 -52.54 -26.90
CA LYS A 615 8.06 -52.98 -25.53
C LYS A 615 7.24 -52.17 -24.53
N ILE A 616 7.24 -50.83 -24.65
CA ILE A 616 6.43 -49.96 -23.77
C ILE A 616 4.94 -50.23 -23.95
N LYS A 617 4.47 -50.50 -25.18
CA LYS A 617 3.07 -50.83 -25.48
C LYS A 617 2.65 -52.13 -24.78
N GLU A 618 3.47 -53.17 -24.87
CA GLU A 618 3.24 -54.48 -24.27
C GLU A 618 3.33 -54.44 -22.74
N GLU A 619 4.37 -53.82 -22.18
CA GLU A 619 4.57 -53.72 -20.72
C GLU A 619 3.49 -52.91 -19.98
N ASN A 620 2.75 -52.07 -20.71
CA ASN A 620 1.70 -51.22 -20.15
C ASN A 620 0.29 -51.61 -20.63
N ASP A 621 0.11 -52.80 -21.22
CA ASP A 621 -1.17 -53.31 -21.76
C ASP A 621 -1.93 -52.28 -22.61
N MET A 622 -1.22 -51.63 -23.54
CA MET A 622 -1.77 -50.53 -24.33
C MET A 622 -2.27 -51.01 -25.70
N ASN A 623 -3.50 -50.66 -26.06
CA ASN A 623 -4.07 -50.99 -27.38
C ASN A 623 -3.37 -50.24 -28.55
N LEU A 624 -2.84 -49.04 -28.30
CA LEU A 624 -2.12 -48.21 -29.27
C LEU A 624 -0.74 -47.82 -28.75
N PHE A 625 0.17 -47.47 -29.65
CA PHE A 625 1.47 -46.93 -29.22
C PHE A 625 1.30 -45.71 -28.31
N PRO A 626 2.17 -45.53 -27.31
CA PRO A 626 2.04 -44.42 -26.35
C PRO A 626 2.21 -43.06 -27.03
N GLY A 627 1.39 -42.09 -26.62
CA GLY A 627 1.47 -40.70 -27.10
C GLY A 627 2.61 -39.92 -26.43
N GLN A 628 2.96 -38.74 -26.97
CA GLN A 628 4.06 -37.92 -26.42
C GLN A 628 3.88 -37.60 -24.93
N MET A 629 2.64 -37.36 -24.48
CA MET A 629 2.35 -37.08 -23.07
C MET A 629 2.45 -38.31 -22.18
N THR A 630 2.12 -39.50 -22.71
CA THR A 630 2.25 -40.77 -22.00
C THR A 630 3.72 -41.13 -21.83
N LEU A 631 4.51 -41.07 -22.92
CA LEU A 631 5.96 -41.28 -22.88
C LEU A 631 6.66 -40.33 -21.90
N LYS A 632 6.24 -39.06 -21.84
CA LYS A 632 6.81 -38.07 -20.91
C LYS A 632 6.50 -38.42 -19.45
N LYS A 633 5.29 -38.89 -19.17
CA LYS A 633 4.88 -39.31 -17.81
C LYS A 633 5.58 -40.60 -17.36
N LEU A 634 5.89 -41.48 -18.29
CA LEU A 634 6.64 -42.72 -18.06
C LEU A 634 8.17 -42.50 -17.99
N GLY A 635 8.64 -41.26 -18.11
CA GLY A 635 10.06 -40.91 -17.97
C GLY A 635 10.89 -40.99 -19.26
N TYR A 636 10.31 -41.38 -20.39
CA TYR A 636 11.01 -41.54 -21.68
C TYR A 636 11.18 -40.21 -22.45
N SER A 637 11.74 -39.19 -21.78
CA SER A 637 11.93 -37.84 -22.35
C SER A 637 13.01 -37.80 -23.43
N ASP A 638 14.03 -38.65 -23.31
CA ASP A 638 15.13 -38.74 -24.28
C ASP A 638 14.67 -39.42 -25.57
N LEU A 639 13.84 -40.47 -25.46
CA LEU A 639 13.19 -41.13 -26.59
C LEU A 639 12.31 -40.16 -27.40
N ILE A 640 11.51 -39.31 -26.71
CA ILE A 640 10.70 -38.27 -27.36
C ILE A 640 11.57 -37.28 -28.14
N SER A 641 12.70 -36.90 -27.55
CA SER A 641 13.63 -35.94 -28.15
C SER A 641 14.31 -36.52 -29.38
N ALA A 642 14.71 -37.79 -29.33
CA ALA A 642 15.27 -38.53 -30.47
C ALA A 642 14.26 -38.68 -31.62
N ILE A 643 13.03 -39.09 -31.32
CA ILE A 643 11.94 -39.23 -32.30
C ILE A 643 11.68 -37.91 -33.05
N LYS A 644 11.69 -36.78 -32.34
CA LYS A 644 11.49 -35.46 -32.96
C LYS A 644 12.68 -35.00 -33.79
N ARG A 645 13.90 -35.30 -33.32
CA ARG A 645 15.13 -34.78 -33.91
C ARG A 645 15.58 -35.57 -35.13
N TYR A 646 15.38 -36.88 -35.14
CA TYR A 646 15.93 -37.77 -36.16
C TYR A 646 14.86 -38.46 -37.02
N HIS A 647 13.65 -38.67 -36.50
CA HIS A 647 12.66 -39.58 -37.10
C HIS A 647 11.34 -38.90 -37.50
N GLY A 648 11.36 -37.58 -37.73
CA GLY A 648 10.21 -36.85 -38.27
C GLY A 648 9.02 -36.69 -37.31
N GLY A 649 9.18 -37.07 -36.04
CA GLY A 649 8.14 -36.98 -35.02
C GLY A 649 7.29 -38.25 -34.87
N LEU A 650 6.49 -38.30 -33.80
CA LEU A 650 5.83 -39.53 -33.34
C LEU A 650 4.82 -40.11 -34.35
N ASN A 651 4.21 -39.27 -35.18
CA ASN A 651 3.29 -39.73 -36.23
C ASN A 651 4.02 -40.44 -37.37
N ALA A 652 5.20 -39.97 -37.78
CA ALA A 652 6.01 -40.64 -38.80
C ALA A 652 6.48 -42.01 -38.31
N VAL A 653 6.87 -42.11 -37.04
CA VAL A 653 7.23 -43.40 -36.43
C VAL A 653 6.02 -44.34 -36.32
N ARG A 654 4.82 -43.84 -36.01
CA ARG A 654 3.58 -44.65 -35.99
C ARG A 654 3.19 -45.18 -37.36
N GLU A 655 3.27 -44.33 -38.38
CA GLU A 655 3.04 -44.72 -39.78
C GLU A 655 4.04 -45.81 -40.20
N SER A 656 5.31 -45.69 -39.81
CA SER A 656 6.33 -46.72 -40.08
C SER A 656 6.07 -48.06 -39.37
N LEU A 657 5.23 -48.07 -38.35
CA LEU A 657 4.80 -49.26 -37.59
C LEU A 657 3.41 -49.77 -38.02
N GLY A 658 2.77 -49.13 -39.00
CA GLY A 658 1.44 -49.49 -39.50
C GLY A 658 0.26 -48.96 -38.67
N GLU A 659 0.46 -48.08 -37.69
CA GLU A 659 -0.63 -47.42 -36.96
C GLU A 659 -1.05 -46.11 -37.66
N LYS A 660 -2.37 -45.83 -37.70
CA LYS A 660 -2.91 -44.59 -38.28
C LYS A 660 -2.44 -43.34 -37.50
N PRO A 661 -2.05 -42.24 -38.17
CA PRO A 661 -1.56 -41.03 -37.51
C PRO A 661 -2.65 -40.31 -36.72
N VAL A 662 -2.28 -39.70 -35.59
CA VAL A 662 -3.17 -38.81 -34.83
C VAL A 662 -3.13 -37.43 -35.48
N ALA A 663 -4.27 -36.86 -35.87
CA ALA A 663 -4.34 -35.60 -36.62
C ALA A 663 -3.51 -34.45 -35.98
N LYS A 664 -2.82 -33.67 -36.84
CA LYS A 664 -1.98 -32.53 -36.41
C LYS A 664 -2.80 -31.42 -35.76
N ASN A 665 -2.17 -30.70 -34.83
CA ASN A 665 -2.72 -29.51 -34.18
C ASN A 665 -3.31 -28.51 -35.19
N GLY A 666 -4.62 -28.24 -35.09
CA GLY A 666 -5.24 -27.03 -35.63
C GLY A 666 -6.22 -27.19 -36.80
N THR A 667 -6.36 -28.36 -37.41
CA THR A 667 -7.33 -28.60 -38.50
C THR A 667 -8.37 -29.63 -38.07
N TRP A 668 -9.32 -29.21 -37.23
CA TRP A 668 -10.48 -30.03 -36.87
C TRP A 668 -11.63 -29.70 -37.83
N ASN A 669 -11.92 -30.62 -38.75
CA ASN A 669 -13.10 -30.57 -39.61
C ASN A 669 -14.28 -31.24 -38.86
N PRO A 670 -15.47 -30.61 -38.77
CA PRO A 670 -16.67 -31.24 -38.23
C PRO A 670 -16.88 -32.70 -38.68
N ASP A 671 -16.83 -33.00 -39.98
CA ASP A 671 -17.07 -34.34 -40.52
C ASP A 671 -16.04 -35.37 -40.01
N TYR A 672 -14.78 -34.93 -39.88
CA TYR A 672 -13.70 -35.75 -39.34
C TYR A 672 -13.91 -36.02 -37.84
N VAL A 673 -14.31 -35.00 -37.07
CA VAL A 673 -14.58 -35.12 -35.63
C VAL A 673 -15.76 -36.06 -35.40
N LEU A 674 -16.82 -35.98 -36.20
CA LEU A 674 -17.97 -36.88 -36.13
C LEU A 674 -17.58 -38.33 -36.46
N THR A 675 -16.82 -38.54 -37.54
CA THR A 675 -16.32 -39.87 -37.94
C THR A 675 -15.44 -40.49 -36.85
N GLU A 676 -14.55 -39.69 -36.25
CA GLU A 676 -13.63 -40.14 -35.21
C GLU A 676 -14.37 -40.47 -33.89
N VAL A 677 -15.42 -39.71 -33.57
CA VAL A 677 -16.28 -39.99 -32.41
C VAL A 677 -17.05 -41.29 -32.59
N ILE A 678 -17.68 -41.50 -33.76
CA ILE A 678 -18.40 -42.75 -34.07
C ILE A 678 -17.44 -43.95 -33.99
N ARG A 679 -16.22 -43.80 -34.51
CA ARG A 679 -15.15 -44.81 -34.38
C ARG A 679 -14.85 -45.14 -32.92
N ILE A 680 -14.63 -44.13 -32.08
CA ILE A 680 -14.33 -44.32 -30.65
C ILE A 680 -15.50 -45.01 -29.93
N MET A 681 -16.75 -44.65 -30.25
CA MET A 681 -17.94 -45.28 -29.65
C MET A 681 -18.04 -46.76 -30.01
N ASN A 682 -17.84 -47.10 -31.29
CA ASN A 682 -17.85 -48.49 -31.75
C ASN A 682 -16.71 -49.31 -31.13
N GLU A 683 -15.50 -48.75 -31.04
CA GLU A 683 -14.32 -49.41 -30.44
C GLU A 683 -14.49 -49.71 -28.94
N ASN A 684 -15.36 -48.98 -28.24
CA ASN A 684 -15.60 -49.15 -26.81
C ASN A 684 -16.99 -49.72 -26.49
N ASN A 685 -17.74 -50.16 -27.52
CA ASN A 685 -19.13 -50.65 -27.40
C ASN A 685 -20.04 -49.68 -26.61
N TRP A 686 -19.89 -48.38 -26.85
CA TRP A 686 -20.72 -47.36 -26.23
C TRP A 686 -21.94 -47.06 -27.09
N GLU A 687 -23.13 -47.36 -26.55
CA GLU A 687 -24.40 -46.99 -27.18
C GLU A 687 -24.59 -45.46 -27.23
N ASP A 688 -24.06 -44.75 -26.23
CA ASP A 688 -24.17 -43.29 -26.10
C ASP A 688 -22.80 -42.62 -25.91
N TRP A 689 -22.69 -41.36 -26.38
CA TRP A 689 -21.46 -40.58 -26.24
C TRP A 689 -21.11 -40.28 -24.77
N PRO A 690 -19.98 -40.80 -24.26
CA PRO A 690 -19.67 -40.68 -22.85
C PRO A 690 -19.12 -39.29 -22.50
N GLY A 691 -19.23 -38.94 -21.22
CA GLY A 691 -18.71 -37.67 -20.71
C GLY A 691 -17.18 -37.55 -20.80
N GLU A 692 -16.68 -36.31 -20.82
CA GLU A 692 -15.26 -35.95 -20.93
C GLU A 692 -14.33 -36.73 -19.98
N LYS A 693 -14.82 -37.08 -18.79
CA LYS A 693 -14.06 -37.84 -17.79
C LYS A 693 -13.70 -39.26 -18.27
N ALA A 694 -14.59 -39.92 -19.01
CA ALA A 694 -14.35 -41.25 -19.56
C ALA A 694 -13.29 -41.19 -20.68
N LEU A 695 -13.41 -40.22 -21.58
CA LEU A 695 -12.46 -40.00 -22.68
C LEU A 695 -11.06 -39.66 -22.19
N ARG A 696 -10.95 -38.85 -21.12
CA ARG A 696 -9.66 -38.55 -20.48
C ARG A 696 -9.02 -39.79 -19.87
N LYS A 697 -9.81 -40.77 -19.40
CA LYS A 697 -9.30 -42.04 -18.84
C LYS A 697 -8.70 -42.94 -19.92
N ILE A 698 -9.27 -42.94 -21.12
CA ILE A 698 -8.77 -43.70 -22.28
C ILE A 698 -7.82 -42.90 -23.18
N GLY A 699 -7.36 -41.73 -22.73
CA GLY A 699 -6.31 -40.95 -23.40
C GLY A 699 -6.78 -39.97 -24.49
N TYR A 700 -8.07 -39.93 -24.81
CA TYR A 700 -8.64 -39.01 -25.80
C TYR A 700 -8.98 -37.64 -25.20
N THR A 701 -7.96 -36.92 -24.73
CA THR A 701 -8.14 -35.65 -24.00
C THR A 701 -8.54 -34.47 -24.89
N MET A 702 -8.35 -34.58 -26.20
CA MET A 702 -8.53 -33.48 -27.16
C MET A 702 -9.86 -33.50 -27.91
N ILE A 703 -10.54 -34.66 -27.96
CA ILE A 703 -11.83 -34.81 -28.63
C ILE A 703 -12.92 -33.90 -28.01
N PRO A 704 -13.03 -33.75 -26.68
CA PRO A 704 -14.00 -32.82 -26.08
C PRO A 704 -13.80 -31.36 -26.51
N GLU A 705 -12.54 -30.96 -26.70
CA GLU A 705 -12.19 -29.61 -27.16
C GLU A 705 -12.52 -29.43 -28.66
N ALA A 706 -12.22 -30.45 -29.47
CA ALA A 706 -12.55 -30.47 -30.89
C ALA A 706 -14.08 -30.38 -31.11
N ILE A 707 -14.86 -31.13 -30.33
CA ILE A 707 -16.33 -31.08 -30.35
C ILE A 707 -16.83 -29.66 -30.03
N ARG A 708 -16.33 -29.04 -28.97
CA ARG A 708 -16.75 -27.69 -28.56
C ARG A 708 -16.40 -26.64 -29.61
N LYS A 709 -15.28 -26.81 -30.31
CA LYS A 709 -14.84 -25.89 -31.36
C LYS A 709 -15.61 -26.06 -32.67
N CYS A 710 -15.92 -27.29 -33.08
CA CYS A 710 -16.62 -27.59 -34.33
C CYS A 710 -18.14 -27.43 -34.22
N TYR A 711 -18.72 -27.77 -33.07
CA TYR A 711 -20.18 -27.83 -32.86
C TYR A 711 -20.69 -26.87 -31.78
N GLY A 712 -19.82 -26.04 -31.19
CA GLY A 712 -20.16 -25.02 -30.21
C GLY A 712 -20.43 -25.53 -28.79
N SER A 713 -21.11 -26.67 -28.65
CA SER A 713 -21.36 -27.32 -27.36
C SER A 713 -21.43 -28.84 -27.49
N THR A 714 -21.20 -29.55 -26.39
CA THR A 714 -21.37 -31.00 -26.33
C THR A 714 -22.84 -31.42 -26.49
N GLN A 715 -23.79 -30.54 -26.19
CA GLN A 715 -25.23 -30.80 -26.37
C GLN A 715 -25.62 -30.71 -27.84
N ALA A 716 -25.19 -29.64 -28.54
CA ALA A 716 -25.41 -29.48 -29.97
C ALA A 716 -24.75 -30.60 -30.78
N PHE A 717 -23.57 -31.07 -30.36
CA PHE A 717 -22.94 -32.24 -30.97
C PHE A 717 -23.73 -33.53 -30.75
N ARG A 718 -24.32 -33.74 -29.56
CA ARG A 718 -25.16 -34.91 -29.30
C ARG A 718 -26.39 -34.93 -30.19
N GLU A 719 -27.02 -33.78 -30.42
CA GLU A 719 -28.15 -33.69 -31.35
C GLU A 719 -27.75 -34.10 -32.78
N VAL A 720 -26.59 -33.65 -33.27
CA VAL A 720 -26.05 -34.05 -34.58
C VAL A 720 -25.67 -35.54 -34.60
N LEU A 721 -25.08 -36.06 -33.52
CA LEU A 721 -24.71 -37.46 -33.40
C LEU A 721 -25.95 -38.38 -33.37
N ASP A 722 -26.99 -38.01 -32.63
CA ASP A 722 -28.25 -38.73 -32.53
C ASP A 722 -29.00 -38.76 -33.88
N GLU A 723 -28.86 -37.68 -34.67
CA GLU A 723 -29.38 -37.59 -36.04
C GLU A 723 -28.58 -38.49 -37.01
N HIS A 724 -27.27 -38.66 -36.78
CA HIS A 724 -26.37 -39.47 -37.61
C HIS A 724 -26.41 -40.98 -37.29
N VAL A 725 -26.50 -41.32 -36.00
CA VAL A 725 -26.55 -42.71 -35.51
C VAL A 725 -27.98 -43.27 -35.61
N GLY A 726 -28.98 -42.39 -35.71
CA GLY A 726 -30.39 -42.72 -35.84
C GLY A 726 -30.95 -43.27 -34.53
N LYS A 727 -32.06 -42.69 -34.04
CA LYS A 727 -32.73 -43.17 -32.82
C LYS A 727 -33.02 -44.68 -32.92
N GLY A 728 -32.22 -45.48 -32.21
CA GLY A 728 -32.50 -46.89 -31.90
C GLY A 728 -32.42 -47.88 -33.06
N LYS A 729 -31.33 -47.93 -33.83
CA LYS A 729 -31.03 -49.11 -34.65
C LYS A 729 -29.89 -49.95 -34.07
N LYS A 730 -30.25 -51.12 -33.52
CA LYS A 730 -29.36 -52.26 -33.32
C LYS A 730 -28.64 -52.55 -34.64
N LEU A 731 -27.31 -52.52 -34.64
CA LEU A 731 -26.51 -53.06 -35.72
C LEU A 731 -26.04 -54.45 -35.29
N GLU A 732 -26.66 -55.45 -35.92
CA GLU A 732 -26.29 -56.85 -35.84
C GLU A 732 -24.87 -57.07 -36.40
N SER A 733 -24.21 -58.06 -35.79
CA SER A 733 -22.93 -58.63 -36.16
C SER A 733 -22.82 -59.01 -37.64
N SER A 734 -21.71 -58.64 -38.26
CA SER A 734 -21.09 -59.36 -39.40
C SER A 734 -19.59 -59.13 -39.40
#